data_AF-A0A2M7KKF0-F1
#
_entry.id   AF-A0A2M7KKF0-F1
#
_cell.length_a   1.000
_cell.length_b   1.000
_cell.length_c   1.000
_cell.angle_alpha   90.00
_cell.angle_beta   90.00
_cell.angle_gamma   90.00
#
_symmetry.space_group_name_H-M   'P 1'
#
loop_
_entity.id
_entity.type
_entity.pdbx_description
1 polymer ?
#
loop_
_entity_poly.entity_id
_entity_poly.type
_entity_poly.pdbx_seq_one_letter_code
_entity_poly.pdbx_strand_id
1 'polypeptide(L)'
;MRRFAVYTTVLLGGLTMLSAAADDGFKPRLLQVRLDGTSVPAGGTLGVTYWWQNVGDAPAPAEERVFVHIRRPGEAEEAPDGVRLGGDHEPSIPTQRGRPGRVVNYTAAVPVPPQTPPGDSVLLVGMFDPQGGPRRSLELPLPEGEDNRRYLVGRFRVVAAGERTEATPVTQTFFPVPSPEAEPAPPRPAKTVTVGRGPLTLVLDAEAPRVVAWRMAGAELSGDPELWEPEVRVLFVADNRVRLADARPYAITWAARPSGDEVVYNATVREGEKTCVAFALSFAVDASRAEVALASVVEHDGYQLVSVRAGRLVGAKDVARLALPLNAGRLIDPTKCGPAERAFGMDWFTQMLAGVVYDRRMLCAADIPGVEDRFVASVDEGWAAVGASFEHRAVAQPPVPSLLLGDRSVIRLRFLVPENGAPDWTDGARLLRAEVPARPPAVYDGTVIYKIFCDSPGAKDFTTFDQALDLVRRFGNLTDGAPQIAYLVGWQHQGHDTGYPDVFTINAHLGGKAGLIAAMKAAERYNALLSFHDNYDDGYEHSPAWDPALIARDPAGNLWKGGVWAGGQSYLMSFSERGAEAAKERVRRTLAPLPIKRSYHIDVLSAVPHRLDFNPQSPASGATSLAGKYAIVRAFNQHGVDVTSEGFCAPVVGILGHAWHLMRRGDALFAGEARIPFVPFVYHGHATYGGAQPTDDELGEALLYGATFSADFTKSTPQAALTDRYYTREGWEYTEVEVRRTSPGGVWCAPNTLLCTQRRRTCAIASVYS
;
A
#
# COMPACT_ATOMS: atom_id res chain seq x y z
N MET A 1 -17.79 55.99 -57.33
CA MET A 1 -18.97 55.09 -57.22
C MET A 1 -18.53 53.77 -56.60
N ARG A 2 -18.80 53.55 -55.31
CA ARG A 2 -18.90 52.21 -54.68
C ARG A 2 -19.52 52.40 -53.29
N ARG A 3 -20.47 51.51 -53.00
CA ARG A 3 -21.55 51.66 -52.01
C ARG A 3 -21.14 51.17 -50.62
N PHE A 4 -21.61 51.93 -49.63
CA PHE A 4 -22.00 51.60 -48.25
C PHE A 4 -21.82 50.19 -47.68
N ALA A 5 -21.21 50.11 -46.50
CA ALA A 5 -21.74 49.35 -45.36
C ALA A 5 -21.40 50.09 -44.05
N VAL A 6 -22.41 50.25 -43.21
CA VAL A 6 -22.45 51.02 -41.96
C VAL A 6 -21.85 50.18 -40.83
N TYR A 7 -20.93 50.76 -40.06
CA TYR A 7 -20.49 50.22 -38.77
C TYR A 7 -21.47 50.65 -37.69
N THR A 8 -22.17 49.69 -37.07
CA THR A 8 -22.92 49.92 -35.82
C THR A 8 -22.15 49.27 -34.69
N THR A 9 -21.52 50.12 -33.88
CA THR A 9 -20.89 49.76 -32.60
C THR A 9 -22.00 49.45 -31.59
N VAL A 10 -22.11 48.18 -31.16
CA VAL A 10 -22.87 47.81 -29.97
C VAL A 10 -21.86 47.48 -28.87
N LEU A 11 -21.73 48.39 -27.91
CA LEU A 11 -21.09 48.11 -26.62
C LEU A 11 -21.94 47.06 -25.88
N LEU A 12 -21.49 45.80 -25.86
CA LEU A 12 -21.90 44.85 -24.83
C LEU A 12 -20.91 44.98 -23.66
N GLY A 13 -21.37 45.63 -22.59
CA GLY A 13 -20.75 45.54 -21.28
C GLY A 13 -20.85 44.11 -20.77
N GLY A 14 -19.76 43.36 -20.90
CA GLY A 14 -19.58 42.13 -20.15
C GLY A 14 -19.28 42.50 -18.70
N LEU A 15 -20.31 42.48 -17.85
CA LEU A 15 -20.10 42.26 -16.42
C LEU A 15 -19.50 40.86 -16.28
N THR A 16 -18.19 40.80 -16.09
CA THR A 16 -17.55 39.68 -15.40
C THR A 16 -18.13 39.63 -14.00
N MET A 17 -19.19 38.83 -13.83
CA MET A 17 -19.52 38.26 -12.53
C MET A 17 -18.29 37.44 -12.11
N LEU A 18 -17.38 38.05 -11.35
CA LEU A 18 -16.55 37.29 -10.43
C LEU A 18 -17.54 36.56 -9.54
N SER A 19 -17.74 35.27 -9.82
CA SER A 19 -18.27 34.33 -8.84
C SER A 19 -17.37 34.43 -7.61
N ALA A 20 -17.77 35.23 -6.63
CA ALA A 20 -17.25 35.10 -5.28
C ALA A 20 -17.45 33.62 -4.93
N ALA A 21 -16.36 32.90 -4.71
CA ALA A 21 -16.43 31.54 -4.19
C ALA A 21 -17.35 31.61 -2.96
N ALA A 22 -18.44 30.85 -2.97
CA ALA A 22 -19.30 30.72 -1.81
C ALA A 22 -18.42 30.33 -0.62
N ASP A 23 -18.57 31.02 0.52
CA ASP A 23 -17.91 30.63 1.77
C ASP A 23 -18.40 29.20 2.10
N ASP A 24 -17.51 28.23 1.95
CA ASP A 24 -17.81 26.81 2.14
C ASP A 24 -17.82 26.41 3.63
N GLY A 25 -17.62 27.38 4.52
CA GLY A 25 -17.67 27.19 5.97
C GLY A 25 -16.43 26.52 6.56
N PHE A 26 -15.50 26.03 5.72
CA PHE A 26 -14.25 25.43 6.18
C PHE A 26 -13.14 26.47 6.29
N LYS A 27 -12.68 26.73 7.51
CA LYS A 27 -11.66 27.78 7.78
C LYS A 27 -10.49 27.16 8.54
N PRO A 28 -9.54 26.53 7.84
CA PRO A 28 -8.40 25.91 8.49
C PRO A 28 -7.44 26.97 9.05
N ARG A 29 -7.01 26.75 10.28
CA ARG A 29 -6.07 27.58 11.04
C ARG A 29 -4.88 26.73 11.47
N LEU A 30 -3.67 27.18 11.13
CA LEU A 30 -2.44 26.58 11.64
C LEU A 30 -2.07 27.27 12.96
N LEU A 31 -2.22 26.56 14.07
CA LEU A 31 -1.97 27.09 15.42
C LEU A 31 -0.48 27.13 15.73
N GLN A 32 0.23 26.04 15.46
CA GLN A 32 1.62 25.83 15.86
C GLN A 32 2.31 24.87 14.90
N VAL A 33 3.62 25.06 14.71
CA VAL A 33 4.53 24.13 14.03
C VAL A 33 5.75 23.88 14.90
N ARG A 34 6.19 22.63 15.01
CA ARG A 34 7.44 22.24 15.68
C ARG A 34 8.34 21.46 14.74
N LEU A 35 9.57 21.91 14.56
CA LEU A 35 10.64 21.17 13.91
C LEU A 35 11.38 20.37 14.98
N ASP A 36 11.70 19.10 14.71
CA ASP A 36 12.43 18.26 15.66
C ASP A 36 13.94 18.59 15.73
N GLY A 37 14.43 19.46 14.84
CA GLY A 37 15.80 19.98 14.85
C GLY A 37 15.96 21.25 14.02
N THR A 38 17.05 21.99 14.28
CA THR A 38 17.45 23.19 13.52
C THR A 38 18.36 22.86 12.34
N SER A 39 18.86 21.64 12.25
CA SER A 39 19.60 21.15 11.09
C SER A 39 19.30 19.70 10.73
N VAL A 40 19.40 19.39 9.43
CA VAL A 40 19.13 18.09 8.84
C VAL A 40 20.18 17.81 7.76
N PRO A 41 20.75 16.59 7.66
CA PRO A 41 21.72 16.30 6.64
C PRO A 41 21.02 16.16 5.28
N ALA A 42 21.71 16.50 4.19
CA ALA A 42 21.27 16.12 2.86
C ALA A 42 21.11 14.60 2.78
N GLY A 43 19.95 14.13 2.31
CA GLY A 43 19.54 12.72 2.35
C GLY A 43 18.81 12.31 3.64
N GLY A 44 18.72 13.21 4.62
CA GLY A 44 18.01 13.01 5.89
C GLY A 44 16.52 13.33 5.83
N THR A 45 15.89 13.33 7.00
CA THR A 45 14.46 13.63 7.17
C THR A 45 14.27 14.61 8.31
N LEU A 46 13.49 15.67 8.08
CA LEU A 46 13.08 16.63 9.09
C LEU A 46 11.70 16.24 9.62
N GLY A 47 11.59 15.96 10.92
CA GLY A 47 10.30 15.79 11.58
C GLY A 47 9.62 17.13 11.79
N VAL A 48 8.40 17.27 11.28
CA VAL A 48 7.59 18.49 11.41
C VAL A 48 6.26 18.15 12.06
N THR A 49 6.01 18.68 13.24
CA THR A 49 4.73 18.52 13.95
C THR A 49 3.85 19.74 13.70
N TYR A 50 2.60 19.50 13.29
CA TYR A 50 1.61 20.53 12.99
C TYR A 50 0.48 20.48 14.00
N TRP A 51 -0.09 21.64 14.34
CA TRP A 51 -1.35 21.78 15.08
C TRP A 51 -2.33 22.57 14.23
N TRP A 52 -3.34 21.89 13.71
CA TRP A 52 -4.41 22.47 12.90
C TRP A 52 -5.69 22.60 13.70
N GLN A 53 -6.50 23.60 13.39
CA GLN A 53 -7.85 23.76 13.90
C GLN A 53 -8.76 24.26 12.79
N ASN A 54 -9.91 23.64 12.57
CA ASN A 54 -10.95 24.23 11.74
C ASN A 54 -11.73 25.23 12.60
N VAL A 55 -11.68 26.52 12.28
CA VAL A 55 -12.37 27.58 13.05
C VAL A 55 -13.63 28.07 12.35
N GLY A 56 -14.01 27.41 11.26
CA GLY A 56 -15.25 27.65 10.55
C GLY A 56 -16.43 26.93 11.22
N ASP A 57 -17.51 26.77 10.48
CA ASP A 57 -18.77 26.15 10.95
C ASP A 57 -19.12 24.85 10.20
N ALA A 58 -18.30 24.45 9.23
CA ALA A 58 -18.45 23.20 8.49
C ALA A 58 -17.09 22.50 8.25
N PRO A 59 -17.06 21.16 8.10
CA PRO A 59 -15.88 20.46 7.61
C PRO A 59 -15.59 20.83 6.14
N ALA A 60 -14.41 20.43 5.65
CA ALA A 60 -14.06 20.70 4.25
C ALA A 60 -15.05 20.01 3.29
N PRO A 61 -15.47 20.67 2.19
CA PRO A 61 -16.36 20.06 1.20
C PRO A 61 -15.66 18.99 0.35
N ALA A 62 -14.34 19.05 0.27
CA ALA A 62 -13.45 18.10 -0.39
C ALA A 62 -12.27 17.78 0.55
N GLU A 63 -11.64 16.61 0.38
CA GLU A 63 -10.38 16.33 1.08
C GLU A 63 -9.29 17.28 0.61
N GLU A 64 -8.65 17.98 1.54
CA GLU A 64 -7.56 18.89 1.26
C GLU A 64 -6.26 18.36 1.84
N ARG A 65 -5.18 18.49 1.07
CA ARG A 65 -3.84 18.07 1.48
C ARG A 65 -3.03 19.24 2.00
N VAL A 66 -2.12 18.96 2.91
CA VAL A 66 -1.08 19.92 3.31
C VAL A 66 0.03 19.86 2.28
N PHE A 67 0.33 21.00 1.65
CA PHE A 67 1.55 21.11 0.86
C PHE A 67 2.68 21.63 1.74
N VAL A 68 3.89 21.14 1.47
CA VAL A 68 5.10 21.53 2.19
C VAL A 68 6.19 21.80 1.16
N HIS A 69 6.72 23.02 1.15
CA HIS A 69 7.85 23.37 0.30
C HIS A 69 9.06 23.78 1.14
N ILE A 70 10.22 23.21 0.80
CA ILE A 70 11.53 23.62 1.28
C ILE A 70 12.20 24.43 0.17
N ARG A 71 12.72 25.60 0.51
CA ARG A 71 13.45 26.50 -0.40
C ARG A 71 14.59 27.19 0.30
N ARG A 72 15.49 27.84 -0.46
CA ARG A 72 16.43 28.80 0.12
C ARG A 72 15.72 30.11 0.49
N PRO A 73 16.18 30.83 1.52
CA PRO A 73 15.62 32.15 1.84
C PRO A 73 15.66 33.11 0.64
N GLY A 74 14.51 33.69 0.29
CA GLY A 74 14.39 34.69 -0.79
C GLY A 74 14.30 34.12 -2.21
N GLU A 75 14.27 32.80 -2.37
CA GLU A 75 14.14 32.12 -3.66
C GLU A 75 12.70 32.16 -4.19
N ALA A 76 12.50 32.74 -5.37
CA ALA A 76 11.20 32.82 -6.02
C ALA A 76 10.68 31.43 -6.44
N GLU A 77 9.36 31.25 -6.48
CA GLU A 77 8.74 29.97 -6.86
C GLU A 77 9.12 29.56 -8.28
N GLU A 78 9.23 30.49 -9.23
CA GLU A 78 9.53 30.17 -10.64
C GLU A 78 11.02 30.00 -10.94
N ALA A 79 11.91 30.07 -9.94
CA ALA A 79 13.35 29.99 -10.17
C ALA A 79 13.73 28.73 -10.98
N PRO A 80 14.46 28.86 -12.12
CA PRO A 80 14.80 27.74 -13.01
C PRO A 80 15.71 26.69 -12.34
N ASP A 81 16.64 27.17 -11.51
CA ASP A 81 17.61 26.34 -10.78
C ASP A 81 17.20 26.15 -9.31
N GLY A 82 15.94 26.47 -8.98
CA GLY A 82 15.49 26.49 -7.60
C GLY A 82 15.27 25.10 -7.05
N VAL A 83 15.77 24.85 -5.84
CA VAL A 83 15.58 23.56 -5.17
C VAL A 83 14.14 23.51 -4.65
N ARG A 84 13.25 22.89 -5.42
CA ARG A 84 11.84 22.67 -5.04
C ARG A 84 11.69 21.29 -4.46
N LEU A 85 11.66 21.22 -3.14
CA LEU A 85 11.54 19.98 -2.40
C LEU A 85 10.32 20.09 -1.50
N GLY A 86 9.72 18.96 -1.18
CA GLY A 86 8.51 18.97 -0.40
C GLY A 86 8.13 17.62 0.15
N GLY A 87 7.15 17.66 1.04
CA GLY A 87 6.60 16.49 1.72
C GLY A 87 5.09 16.62 1.80
N ASP A 88 4.43 16.96 0.68
CA ASP A 88 2.98 17.10 0.62
C ASP A 88 2.31 15.83 1.15
N HIS A 89 1.41 15.98 2.11
CA HIS A 89 0.83 14.87 2.85
C HIS A 89 -0.65 15.10 3.14
N GLU A 90 -1.35 14.01 3.40
CA GLU A 90 -2.68 14.06 4.00
C GLU A 90 -2.54 14.40 5.49
N PRO A 91 -3.40 15.27 6.05
CA PRO A 91 -3.44 15.47 7.50
C PRO A 91 -3.72 14.16 8.23
N SER A 92 -3.40 14.08 9.54
CA SER A 92 -3.60 12.82 10.27
C SER A 92 -5.07 12.42 10.41
N ILE A 93 -5.97 13.40 10.44
CA ILE A 93 -7.42 13.23 10.31
C ILE A 93 -7.84 13.90 9.00
N PRO A 94 -8.57 13.20 8.11
CA PRO A 94 -9.05 13.78 6.85
C PRO A 94 -9.82 15.10 7.07
N THR A 95 -9.67 16.11 6.21
CA THR A 95 -10.26 17.46 6.42
C THR A 95 -11.78 17.47 6.33
N GLN A 96 -12.37 16.51 5.62
CA GLN A 96 -13.82 16.28 5.61
C GLN A 96 -14.31 15.73 6.96
N ARG A 97 -13.39 15.26 7.79
CA ARG A 97 -13.60 14.84 9.17
C ARG A 97 -13.11 15.86 10.21
N GLY A 98 -12.66 17.04 9.77
CA GLY A 98 -12.25 18.12 10.65
C GLY A 98 -13.44 18.85 11.26
N ARG A 99 -13.88 18.45 12.46
CA ARG A 99 -14.92 19.18 13.20
C ARG A 99 -14.50 20.63 13.47
N PRO A 100 -15.42 21.60 13.36
CA PRO A 100 -15.24 22.94 13.90
C PRO A 100 -14.74 22.91 15.35
N GLY A 101 -13.68 23.66 15.65
CA GLY A 101 -13.08 23.81 16.97
C GLY A 101 -12.05 22.74 17.37
N ARG A 102 -12.11 21.53 16.80
CA ARG A 102 -11.18 20.44 17.19
C ARG A 102 -9.75 20.76 16.76
N VAL A 103 -8.81 20.55 17.68
CA VAL A 103 -7.38 20.64 17.39
C VAL A 103 -6.90 19.26 16.93
N VAL A 104 -6.29 19.22 15.75
CA VAL A 104 -5.63 18.02 15.21
C VAL A 104 -4.14 18.27 15.22
N ASN A 105 -3.38 17.37 15.84
CA ASN A 105 -1.93 17.46 15.82
C ASN A 105 -1.27 16.15 15.39
N TYR A 106 -0.20 16.27 14.62
CA TYR A 106 0.53 15.12 14.09
C TYR A 106 1.91 15.53 13.59
N THR A 107 2.82 14.56 13.51
CA THR A 107 4.16 14.73 12.93
C THR A 107 4.21 14.11 11.54
N ALA A 108 4.70 14.87 10.56
CA ALA A 108 5.05 14.37 9.24
C ALA A 108 6.57 14.37 9.05
N ALA A 109 7.07 13.33 8.38
CA ALA A 109 8.45 13.23 7.93
C ALA A 109 8.62 13.99 6.61
N VAL A 110 9.44 15.03 6.60
CA VAL A 110 9.75 15.82 5.40
C VAL A 110 11.15 15.43 4.89
N PRO A 111 11.27 14.66 3.79
CA PRO A 111 12.56 14.22 3.30
C PRO A 111 13.34 15.38 2.68
N VAL A 112 14.65 15.38 2.91
CA VAL A 112 15.60 16.31 2.26
C VAL A 112 16.47 15.46 1.33
N PRO A 113 16.32 15.56 -0.01
CA PRO A 113 17.05 14.67 -0.90
C PRO A 113 18.57 14.80 -0.80
N PRO A 114 19.33 13.73 -1.10
CA PRO A 114 20.80 13.73 -0.98
C PRO A 114 21.51 14.81 -1.81
N GLN A 115 20.93 15.19 -2.95
CA GLN A 115 21.44 16.22 -3.85
C GLN A 115 21.18 17.65 -3.38
N THR A 116 20.49 17.85 -2.24
CA THR A 116 20.18 19.17 -1.71
C THR A 116 21.48 19.85 -1.24
N PRO A 117 21.85 21.02 -1.81
CA PRO A 117 23.07 21.69 -1.38
C PRO A 117 22.97 22.18 0.07
N PRO A 118 24.03 22.06 0.88
CA PRO A 118 24.05 22.60 2.23
C PRO A 118 23.78 24.11 2.27
N GLY A 119 23.11 24.59 3.31
CA GLY A 119 22.76 26.00 3.49
C GLY A 119 21.47 26.22 4.26
N ASP A 120 21.14 27.49 4.47
CA ASP A 120 19.89 27.87 5.13
C ASP A 120 18.69 27.55 4.26
N SER A 121 17.62 27.08 4.89
CA SER A 121 16.37 26.69 4.25
C SER A 121 15.17 27.24 5.01
N VAL A 122 14.11 27.52 4.26
CA VAL A 122 12.80 27.94 4.77
C VAL A 122 11.77 26.85 4.51
N LEU A 123 10.83 26.71 5.44
CA LEU A 123 9.69 25.81 5.34
C LEU A 123 8.41 26.62 5.05
N LEU A 124 7.80 26.38 3.90
CA LEU A 124 6.55 27.00 3.46
C LEU A 124 5.42 25.96 3.49
N VAL A 125 4.27 26.32 4.05
CA VAL A 125 3.15 25.39 4.27
C VAL A 125 1.82 26.04 3.89
N GLY A 126 0.88 25.22 3.45
CA GLY A 126 -0.53 25.59 3.26
C GLY A 126 -1.39 24.36 2.93
N MET A 127 -2.62 24.59 2.48
CA MET A 127 -3.56 23.53 2.11
C MET A 127 -4.04 23.66 0.66
N PHE A 128 -4.39 22.54 0.01
CA PHE A 128 -4.90 22.54 -1.36
C PHE A 128 -5.83 21.36 -1.65
N ASP A 129 -6.75 21.55 -2.61
CA ASP A 129 -7.58 20.47 -3.17
C ASP A 129 -6.76 19.69 -4.22
N PRO A 130 -6.50 18.38 -4.01
CA PRO A 130 -5.75 17.55 -4.95
C PRO A 130 -6.50 17.29 -6.27
N GLN A 131 -7.83 17.49 -6.32
CA GLN A 131 -8.62 17.39 -7.55
C GLN A 131 -8.47 18.62 -8.46
N GLY A 132 -7.76 19.65 -8.00
CA GLY A 132 -7.55 20.90 -8.70
C GLY A 132 -8.39 22.04 -8.14
N GLY A 133 -7.85 23.25 -8.22
CA GLY A 133 -8.43 24.43 -7.60
C GLY A 133 -7.33 25.32 -7.02
N PRO A 134 -7.67 26.55 -6.63
CA PRO A 134 -6.67 27.45 -6.07
C PRO A 134 -6.40 27.06 -4.60
N ARG A 135 -5.15 27.19 -4.13
CA ARG A 135 -4.72 26.81 -2.76
C ARG A 135 -5.66 27.38 -1.68
N ARG A 136 -5.93 26.67 -0.59
CA ARG A 136 -6.79 27.16 0.48
C ARG A 136 -6.13 28.33 1.21
N SER A 137 -6.86 29.44 1.39
CA SER A 137 -6.43 30.49 2.30
C SER A 137 -6.58 29.99 3.74
N LEU A 138 -5.55 30.18 4.55
CA LEU A 138 -5.59 29.86 5.98
C LEU A 138 -6.04 31.09 6.79
N GLU A 139 -6.58 30.83 7.96
CA GLU A 139 -6.91 31.88 8.92
C GLU A 139 -5.64 32.51 9.54
N LEU A 140 -5.57 33.85 9.57
CA LEU A 140 -4.39 34.66 9.93
C LEU A 140 -4.27 34.95 11.44
N PRO A 141 -3.07 35.04 12.05
CA PRO A 141 -2.06 36.08 11.78
C PRO A 141 -0.71 35.52 11.27
N LEU A 142 -0.74 34.46 10.46
CA LEU A 142 0.46 33.88 9.85
C LEU A 142 1.31 34.96 9.15
N PRO A 143 2.66 34.82 9.08
CA PRO A 143 3.52 35.74 8.33
C PRO A 143 2.98 35.96 6.91
N GLU A 144 3.15 37.16 6.34
CA GLU A 144 2.72 37.45 4.97
C GLU A 144 3.17 36.32 4.04
N GLY A 145 2.19 35.65 3.44
CA GLY A 145 2.44 34.50 2.60
C GLY A 145 2.83 34.93 1.20
N GLU A 146 3.70 34.16 0.55
CA GLU A 146 3.82 34.26 -0.91
C GLU A 146 2.46 33.91 -1.49
N ASP A 147 1.86 34.75 -2.34
CA ASP A 147 0.51 34.60 -2.90
C ASP A 147 -0.67 34.56 -1.91
N ASN A 148 -0.46 34.93 -0.63
CA ASN A 148 -1.46 34.84 0.44
C ASN A 148 -1.97 33.41 0.75
N ARG A 149 -1.34 32.34 0.23
CA ARG A 149 -1.74 30.95 0.48
C ARG A 149 -0.56 30.04 0.81
N ARG A 150 0.68 30.48 0.65
CA ARG A 150 1.91 29.81 1.14
C ARG A 150 2.53 30.58 2.30
N TYR A 151 2.56 29.97 3.47
CA TYR A 151 2.99 30.65 4.68
C TYR A 151 4.36 30.15 5.14
N LEU A 152 5.26 31.08 5.47
CA LEU A 152 6.56 30.76 6.06
C LEU A 152 6.37 30.33 7.52
N VAL A 153 6.66 29.06 7.83
CA VAL A 153 6.38 28.46 9.14
C VAL A 153 7.60 27.90 9.87
N GLY A 154 8.79 27.98 9.28
CA GLY A 154 10.01 27.48 9.91
C GLY A 154 11.27 27.80 9.14
N ARG A 155 12.40 27.73 9.84
CA ARG A 155 13.75 27.88 9.30
C ARG A 155 14.63 26.78 9.87
N PHE A 156 15.47 26.21 9.03
CA PHE A 156 16.45 25.19 9.41
C PHE A 156 17.63 25.21 8.44
N ARG A 157 18.70 24.49 8.77
CA ARG A 157 19.89 24.39 7.93
C ARG A 157 20.06 22.98 7.37
N VAL A 158 20.26 22.87 6.06
CA VAL A 158 20.73 21.64 5.43
C VAL A 158 22.24 21.56 5.62
N VAL A 159 22.73 20.47 6.20
CA VAL A 159 24.15 20.18 6.38
C VAL A 159 24.60 19.08 5.44
N ALA A 160 25.91 18.90 5.22
CA ALA A 160 26.38 17.84 4.33
C ALA A 160 26.07 16.45 4.89
N ALA A 161 25.96 15.45 4.02
CA ALA A 161 25.74 14.07 4.45
C ALA A 161 26.85 13.61 5.40
N GLY A 162 26.47 13.09 6.58
CA GLY A 162 27.42 12.65 7.62
C GLY A 162 27.90 13.74 8.59
N GLU A 163 27.53 15.01 8.38
CA GLU A 163 27.80 16.08 9.36
C GLU A 163 26.88 15.97 10.59
N ARG A 164 27.39 16.43 11.74
CA ARG A 164 26.66 16.41 13.01
C ARG A 164 25.51 17.42 12.98
N THR A 165 24.32 16.99 13.36
CA THR A 165 23.11 17.83 13.39
C THR A 165 22.80 18.35 14.79
N GLU A 166 22.06 19.45 14.84
CA GLU A 166 21.47 20.01 16.06
C GLU A 166 20.02 19.53 16.16
N ALA A 167 19.78 18.60 17.09
CA ALA A 167 18.45 18.06 17.38
C ALA A 167 17.66 18.95 18.36
N THR A 168 17.93 20.26 18.41
CA THR A 168 17.20 21.18 19.28
C THR A 168 15.85 21.47 18.65
N PRO A 169 14.72 21.03 19.23
CA PRO A 169 13.42 21.26 18.63
C PRO A 169 13.09 22.75 18.67
N VAL A 170 12.53 23.27 17.57
CA VAL A 170 12.10 24.67 17.48
C VAL A 170 10.61 24.71 17.21
N THR A 171 9.90 25.45 18.04
CA THR A 171 8.45 25.60 17.96
C THR A 171 8.10 27.03 17.59
N GLN A 172 7.31 27.18 16.53
CA GLN A 172 6.70 28.44 16.13
C GLN A 172 5.20 28.39 16.41
N THR A 173 4.72 29.29 17.26
CA THR A 173 3.32 29.41 17.64
C THR A 173 2.71 30.65 16.97
N PHE A 174 1.66 30.45 16.18
CA PHE A 174 0.92 31.52 15.49
C PHE A 174 -0.35 31.90 16.24
N PHE A 175 -0.97 30.90 16.89
CA PHE A 175 -2.09 31.07 17.79
C PHE A 175 -1.88 30.21 19.04
N PRO A 176 -2.43 30.59 20.20
CA PRO A 176 -2.45 29.71 21.36
C PRO A 176 -3.09 28.37 21.00
N VAL A 177 -2.45 27.26 21.38
CA VAL A 177 -3.07 25.93 21.27
C VAL A 177 -4.10 25.82 22.40
N PRO A 178 -5.40 25.71 22.10
CA PRO A 178 -6.42 25.52 23.13
C PRO A 178 -6.07 24.30 23.98
N SER A 179 -6.33 24.37 25.28
CA SER A 179 -6.33 23.17 26.11
C SER A 179 -7.31 22.16 25.51
N PRO A 180 -7.01 20.85 25.51
CA PRO A 180 -7.98 19.85 25.12
C PRO A 180 -9.15 19.91 26.10
N GLU A 181 -10.23 20.59 25.72
CA GLU A 181 -11.50 20.43 26.40
C GLU A 181 -12.03 19.05 26.01
N ALA A 182 -12.43 18.26 27.01
CA ALA A 182 -13.12 17.00 26.77
C ALA A 182 -14.41 17.31 26.01
N GLU A 183 -14.42 17.07 24.71
CA GLU A 183 -15.63 17.22 23.91
C GLU A 183 -16.72 16.31 24.49
N PRO A 184 -17.98 16.78 24.56
CA PRO A 184 -19.07 15.90 24.93
C PRO A 184 -19.13 14.75 23.92
N ALA A 185 -19.07 13.52 24.42
CA ALA A 185 -19.27 12.34 23.60
C ALA A 185 -20.57 12.51 22.79
N PRO A 186 -20.58 12.17 21.49
CA PRO A 186 -21.78 12.32 20.70
C PRO A 186 -22.93 11.54 21.35
N PRO A 187 -24.16 12.05 21.21
CA PRO A 187 -25.31 11.42 21.80
C PRO A 187 -25.41 9.97 21.31
N ARG A 188 -25.68 9.05 22.25
CA ARG A 188 -25.95 7.65 21.90
C ARG A 188 -27.13 7.58 20.92
N PRO A 189 -27.17 6.57 20.03
CA PRO A 189 -28.30 6.42 19.12
C PRO A 189 -29.62 6.34 19.90
N ALA A 190 -30.63 7.06 19.43
CA ALA A 190 -31.95 7.04 20.04
C ALA A 190 -32.61 5.66 19.96
N LYS A 191 -32.31 4.90 18.89
CA LYS A 191 -32.79 3.54 18.65
C LYS A 191 -31.66 2.68 18.11
N THR A 192 -31.61 1.43 18.56
CA THR A 192 -30.62 0.45 18.09
C THR A 192 -31.31 -0.80 17.57
N VAL A 193 -30.61 -1.49 16.68
CA VAL A 193 -30.93 -2.82 16.17
C VAL A 193 -29.86 -3.77 16.67
N THR A 194 -30.24 -4.97 17.10
CA THR A 194 -29.29 -6.04 17.45
C THR A 194 -29.48 -7.22 16.49
N VAL A 195 -28.39 -7.70 15.90
CA VAL A 195 -28.38 -8.87 15.01
C VAL A 195 -27.37 -9.92 15.49
N GLY A 196 -27.59 -11.17 15.09
CA GLY A 196 -26.79 -12.33 15.49
C GLY A 196 -27.50 -13.17 16.55
N ARG A 197 -27.75 -14.44 16.23
CA ARG A 197 -28.34 -15.44 17.14
C ARG A 197 -27.31 -16.36 17.79
N GLY A 198 -26.05 -16.25 17.37
CA GLY A 198 -24.92 -17.02 17.85
C GLY A 198 -24.22 -16.40 19.07
N PRO A 199 -22.99 -16.84 19.40
CA PRO A 199 -22.22 -16.29 20.51
C PRO A 199 -21.82 -14.82 20.30
N LEU A 200 -21.69 -14.37 19.05
CA LEU A 200 -21.48 -12.99 18.69
C LEU A 200 -22.82 -12.29 18.40
N THR A 201 -22.97 -11.09 18.95
CA THR A 201 -24.07 -10.18 18.61
C THR A 201 -23.50 -8.82 18.21
N LEU A 202 -24.16 -8.16 17.27
CA LEU A 202 -23.81 -6.84 16.76
C LEU A 202 -24.94 -5.87 17.08
N VAL A 203 -24.60 -4.77 17.73
CA VAL A 203 -25.50 -3.66 18.04
C VAL A 203 -25.17 -2.49 17.10
N LEU A 204 -26.17 -2.07 16.35
CA LEU A 204 -26.09 -1.00 15.35
C LEU A 204 -27.13 0.08 15.64
N ASP A 205 -26.89 1.28 15.14
CA ASP A 205 -27.88 2.34 15.09
C ASP A 205 -29.02 1.99 14.11
N ALA A 206 -30.27 2.21 14.50
CA ALA A 206 -31.43 1.92 13.64
C ALA A 206 -31.59 2.89 12.46
N GLU A 207 -30.99 4.08 12.52
CA GLU A 207 -31.22 5.18 11.57
C GLU A 207 -30.12 5.27 10.51
N ALA A 208 -28.89 4.89 10.84
CA ALA A 208 -27.75 4.93 9.92
C ALA A 208 -26.78 3.77 10.21
N PRO A 209 -25.89 3.39 9.26
CA PRO A 209 -24.98 2.26 9.42
C PRO A 209 -23.80 2.56 10.36
N ARG A 210 -24.13 2.81 11.64
CA ARG A 210 -23.18 3.15 12.70
C ARG A 210 -23.09 2.00 13.67
N VAL A 211 -21.88 1.45 13.81
CA VAL A 211 -21.63 0.37 14.78
C VAL A 211 -21.58 0.95 16.18
N VAL A 212 -22.35 0.37 17.10
CA VAL A 212 -22.33 0.73 18.52
C VAL A 212 -21.40 -0.22 19.28
N ALA A 213 -21.64 -1.53 19.15
CA ALA A 213 -20.90 -2.54 19.89
C ALA A 213 -20.96 -3.93 19.24
N TRP A 214 -19.88 -4.68 19.41
CA TRP A 214 -19.77 -6.12 19.17
C TRP A 214 -19.68 -6.81 20.51
N ARG A 215 -20.54 -7.80 20.79
CA ARG A 215 -20.57 -8.50 22.08
C ARG A 215 -20.42 -9.99 21.90
N MET A 216 -19.53 -10.59 22.68
CA MET A 216 -19.34 -12.04 22.72
C MET A 216 -18.85 -12.47 24.10
N ALA A 217 -19.45 -13.52 24.68
CA ALA A 217 -19.03 -14.12 25.95
C ALA A 217 -18.81 -13.10 27.12
N GLY A 218 -19.63 -12.05 27.21
CA GLY A 218 -19.52 -11.02 28.24
C GLY A 218 -18.38 -10.01 28.04
N ALA A 219 -17.67 -10.08 26.92
CA ALA A 219 -16.74 -9.07 26.43
C ALA A 219 -17.41 -8.20 25.34
N GLU A 220 -16.85 -7.01 25.12
CA GLU A 220 -17.38 -6.03 24.17
C GLU A 220 -16.23 -5.31 23.46
N LEU A 221 -16.30 -5.21 22.13
CA LEU A 221 -15.54 -4.26 21.32
C LEU A 221 -16.51 -3.17 20.85
N SER A 222 -16.07 -1.92 20.79
CA SER A 222 -16.90 -0.79 20.36
C SER A 222 -17.00 -0.71 18.84
N GLY A 223 -17.90 0.12 18.31
CA GLY A 223 -17.71 0.74 17.00
C GLY A 223 -17.00 2.08 17.11
N ASP A 224 -17.39 3.04 16.28
CA ASP A 224 -16.91 4.43 16.35
C ASP A 224 -17.47 5.14 17.59
N PRO A 225 -16.63 5.60 18.54
CA PRO A 225 -17.11 6.34 19.71
C PRO A 225 -17.80 7.65 19.31
N GLU A 226 -17.45 8.17 18.14
CA GLU A 226 -18.02 9.41 17.64
C GLU A 226 -19.29 9.20 16.79
N LEU A 227 -19.66 7.93 16.51
CA LEU A 227 -20.84 7.52 15.73
C LEU A 227 -20.95 8.23 14.37
N TRP A 228 -19.86 8.24 13.60
CA TRP A 228 -19.90 8.81 12.25
C TRP A 228 -20.64 7.89 11.30
N GLU A 229 -21.41 8.47 10.39
CA GLU A 229 -21.95 7.73 9.26
C GLU A 229 -20.82 7.36 8.28
N PRO A 230 -20.97 6.29 7.51
CA PRO A 230 -20.05 5.99 6.42
C PRO A 230 -19.96 7.16 5.44
N GLU A 231 -18.74 7.50 5.06
CA GLU A 231 -18.46 8.55 4.08
C GLU A 231 -18.79 8.03 2.68
N VAL A 232 -19.56 8.80 1.91
CA VAL A 232 -20.00 8.39 0.56
C VAL A 232 -19.54 9.42 -0.44
N ARG A 233 -18.72 8.98 -1.40
CA ARG A 233 -18.14 9.82 -2.45
C ARG A 233 -18.82 9.57 -3.78
N VAL A 234 -19.27 10.65 -4.40
CA VAL A 234 -19.96 10.63 -5.70
C VAL A 234 -19.21 11.53 -6.67
N LEU A 235 -18.89 11.02 -7.85
CA LEU A 235 -18.37 11.77 -8.98
C LEU A 235 -19.54 12.42 -9.73
N PHE A 236 -19.43 13.72 -9.93
CA PHE A 236 -20.33 14.51 -10.76
C PHE A 236 -19.74 14.58 -12.16
N VAL A 237 -20.36 13.89 -13.11
CA VAL A 237 -19.80 13.73 -14.46
C VAL A 237 -19.76 15.06 -15.22
N ALA A 238 -20.66 16.00 -14.90
CA ALA A 238 -20.75 17.28 -15.58
C ALA A 238 -19.49 18.17 -15.42
N ASP A 239 -18.84 18.12 -14.27
CA ASP A 239 -17.64 18.91 -13.97
C ASP A 239 -16.42 18.06 -13.54
N ASN A 240 -16.57 16.73 -13.55
CA ASN A 240 -15.57 15.75 -13.17
C ASN A 240 -15.01 15.94 -11.75
N ARG A 241 -15.86 16.33 -10.79
CA ARG A 241 -15.46 16.50 -9.38
C ARG A 241 -16.11 15.46 -8.49
N VAL A 242 -15.34 14.94 -7.53
CA VAL A 242 -15.82 14.03 -6.49
C VAL A 242 -16.22 14.86 -5.27
N ARG A 243 -17.44 14.64 -4.77
CA ARG A 243 -17.99 15.33 -3.60
C ARG A 243 -18.60 14.33 -2.63
N LEU A 244 -18.78 14.75 -1.38
CA LEU A 244 -19.51 13.97 -0.39
C LEU A 244 -21.02 14.05 -0.60
N ALA A 245 -21.69 12.92 -0.34
CA ALA A 245 -23.13 12.78 -0.49
C ALA A 245 -23.97 13.54 0.56
N ASP A 246 -23.35 14.04 1.63
CA ASP A 246 -23.97 14.82 2.71
C ASP A 246 -23.58 16.31 2.69
N ALA A 247 -22.68 16.72 1.79
CA ALA A 247 -22.35 18.12 1.56
C ALA A 247 -23.47 18.79 0.75
N ARG A 248 -23.93 19.98 1.16
CA ARG A 248 -24.97 20.72 0.42
C ARG A 248 -24.54 20.91 -1.06
N PRO A 249 -25.45 20.73 -2.04
CA PRO A 249 -26.90 20.53 -1.92
C PRO A 249 -27.35 19.06 -1.79
N TYR A 250 -26.43 18.13 -1.52
CA TYR A 250 -26.72 16.70 -1.45
C TYR A 250 -27.29 16.29 -0.10
N ALA A 251 -28.09 15.24 -0.13
CA ALA A 251 -28.57 14.57 1.06
C ALA A 251 -28.53 13.06 0.86
N ILE A 252 -27.98 12.36 1.83
CA ILE A 252 -28.06 10.91 1.94
C ILE A 252 -29.19 10.53 2.90
N THR A 253 -29.91 9.47 2.56
CA THR A 253 -30.93 8.86 3.40
C THR A 253 -30.68 7.38 3.53
N TRP A 254 -30.91 6.82 4.72
CA TRP A 254 -30.69 5.41 5.03
C TRP A 254 -32.01 4.74 5.46
N ALA A 255 -32.19 3.49 5.04
CA ALA A 255 -33.30 2.66 5.47
C ALA A 255 -32.81 1.27 5.89
N ALA A 256 -32.80 1.03 7.20
CA ALA A 256 -32.39 -0.24 7.79
C ALA A 256 -33.47 -1.33 7.62
N ARG A 257 -33.05 -2.53 7.22
CA ARG A 257 -33.88 -3.73 7.13
C ARG A 257 -33.23 -4.88 7.91
N PRO A 258 -33.55 -5.03 9.21
CA PRO A 258 -33.01 -6.13 10.01
C PRO A 258 -33.72 -7.45 9.73
N SER A 259 -32.96 -8.53 9.76
CA SER A 259 -33.41 -9.90 9.55
C SER A 259 -32.54 -10.89 10.34
N GLY A 260 -32.86 -11.08 11.62
CA GLY A 260 -32.25 -12.11 12.49
C GLY A 260 -30.74 -11.97 12.69
N ASP A 261 -29.97 -12.43 11.70
CA ASP A 261 -28.51 -12.50 11.69
C ASP A 261 -27.88 -11.43 10.77
N GLU A 262 -28.69 -10.65 10.05
CA GLU A 262 -28.23 -9.59 9.15
C GLU A 262 -29.04 -8.30 9.33
N VAL A 263 -28.43 -7.15 9.07
CA VAL A 263 -29.15 -5.92 8.75
C VAL A 263 -28.60 -5.30 7.47
N VAL A 264 -29.50 -4.85 6.60
CA VAL A 264 -29.16 -4.17 5.34
C VAL A 264 -29.61 -2.72 5.41
N TYR A 265 -28.67 -1.79 5.26
CA TYR A 265 -28.95 -0.36 5.14
C TYR A 265 -29.01 0.00 3.65
N ASN A 266 -30.19 0.36 3.18
CA ASN A 266 -30.36 0.88 1.81
C ASN A 266 -30.11 2.39 1.85
N ALA A 267 -29.12 2.86 1.11
CA ALA A 267 -28.79 4.26 0.95
C ALA A 267 -29.43 4.83 -0.32
N THR A 268 -29.84 6.10 -0.26
CA THR A 268 -30.18 6.88 -1.44
C THR A 268 -29.64 8.29 -1.30
N VAL A 269 -28.79 8.68 -2.25
CA VAL A 269 -28.23 10.02 -2.37
C VAL A 269 -29.07 10.85 -3.33
N ARG A 270 -29.42 12.07 -2.94
CA ARG A 270 -30.24 12.99 -3.73
C ARG A 270 -29.63 14.38 -3.87
N GLU A 271 -29.91 15.02 -4.99
CA GLU A 271 -29.73 16.45 -5.24
C GLU A 271 -31.12 17.07 -5.39
N GLY A 272 -31.64 17.66 -4.31
CA GLY A 272 -33.07 18.02 -4.22
C GLY A 272 -33.97 16.80 -4.34
N GLU A 273 -34.85 16.76 -5.35
CA GLU A 273 -35.73 15.62 -5.61
C GLU A 273 -35.09 14.54 -6.51
N LYS A 274 -33.97 14.85 -7.17
CA LYS A 274 -33.31 13.95 -8.13
C LYS A 274 -32.51 12.89 -7.37
N THR A 275 -32.72 11.62 -7.70
CA THR A 275 -31.88 10.53 -7.17
C THR A 275 -30.58 10.46 -7.98
N CYS A 276 -29.45 10.49 -7.28
CA CYS A 276 -28.12 10.48 -7.87
C CYS A 276 -27.56 9.06 -7.93
N VAL A 277 -27.45 8.42 -6.76
CA VAL A 277 -26.99 7.04 -6.60
C VAL A 277 -27.77 6.36 -5.47
N ALA A 278 -27.92 5.04 -5.56
CA ALA A 278 -28.47 4.19 -4.50
C ALA A 278 -27.59 2.94 -4.35
N PHE A 279 -27.51 2.41 -3.13
CA PHE A 279 -26.73 1.20 -2.85
C PHE A 279 -27.19 0.57 -1.52
N ALA A 280 -26.68 -0.61 -1.20
CA ALA A 280 -26.90 -1.29 0.06
C ALA A 280 -25.58 -1.55 0.78
N LEU A 281 -25.56 -1.32 2.10
CA LEU A 281 -24.49 -1.73 2.99
C LEU A 281 -25.04 -2.77 3.97
N SER A 282 -24.58 -4.01 3.88
CA SER A 282 -25.04 -5.10 4.75
C SER A 282 -24.06 -5.40 5.87
N PHE A 283 -24.59 -5.82 7.01
CA PHE A 283 -23.86 -6.30 8.18
C PHE A 283 -24.44 -7.67 8.54
N ALA A 284 -23.70 -8.73 8.26
CA ALA A 284 -24.11 -10.11 8.52
C ALA A 284 -23.24 -10.72 9.61
N VAL A 285 -23.86 -11.44 10.55
CA VAL A 285 -23.19 -12.13 11.67
C VAL A 285 -23.45 -13.62 11.55
N ASP A 286 -22.39 -14.43 11.63
CA ASP A 286 -22.49 -15.90 11.67
C ASP A 286 -21.50 -16.46 12.69
N ALA A 287 -22.03 -17.16 13.69
CA ALA A 287 -21.26 -17.72 14.81
C ALA A 287 -20.36 -16.68 15.51
N SER A 288 -19.04 -16.73 15.27
CA SER A 288 -18.02 -15.80 15.78
C SER A 288 -17.40 -14.94 14.66
N ARG A 289 -18.06 -14.88 13.51
CA ARG A 289 -17.64 -14.19 12.29
C ARG A 289 -18.68 -13.14 11.91
N ALA A 290 -18.25 -12.14 11.17
CA ALA A 290 -19.15 -11.18 10.54
C ALA A 290 -18.59 -10.72 9.19
N GLU A 291 -19.47 -10.23 8.34
CA GLU A 291 -19.10 -9.58 7.07
C GLU A 291 -19.82 -8.23 6.97
N VAL A 292 -19.11 -7.23 6.46
CA VAL A 292 -19.71 -5.97 6.03
C VAL A 292 -19.44 -5.80 4.54
N ALA A 293 -20.49 -5.62 3.74
CA ALA A 293 -20.38 -5.64 2.28
C ALA A 293 -21.18 -4.51 1.61
N LEU A 294 -20.59 -3.94 0.56
CA LEU A 294 -21.26 -3.01 -0.35
C LEU A 294 -21.91 -3.82 -1.50
N ALA A 295 -23.18 -3.55 -1.77
CA ALA A 295 -23.93 -4.24 -2.82
C ALA A 295 -25.00 -3.35 -3.45
N SER A 296 -25.64 -3.87 -4.49
CA SER A 296 -26.84 -3.27 -5.11
C SER A 296 -26.67 -1.81 -5.55
N VAL A 297 -25.47 -1.46 -6.04
CA VAL A 297 -25.19 -0.11 -6.52
C VAL A 297 -26.00 0.18 -7.79
N VAL A 298 -26.71 1.30 -7.79
CA VAL A 298 -27.47 1.86 -8.90
C VAL A 298 -27.04 3.31 -9.08
N GLU A 299 -26.58 3.64 -10.27
CA GLU A 299 -26.13 4.99 -10.64
C GLU A 299 -27.09 5.60 -11.65
N HIS A 300 -27.39 6.89 -11.50
CA HIS A 300 -28.22 7.64 -12.45
C HIS A 300 -27.38 8.56 -13.32
N ASP A 301 -27.91 8.89 -14.50
CA ASP A 301 -27.25 9.76 -15.48
C ASP A 301 -26.66 11.05 -14.86
N GLY A 302 -25.34 11.19 -15.04
CA GLY A 302 -24.57 12.32 -14.54
C GLY A 302 -23.90 12.10 -13.18
N TYR A 303 -24.15 10.98 -12.50
CA TYR A 303 -23.56 10.66 -11.20
C TYR A 303 -22.99 9.25 -11.16
N GLN A 304 -21.87 9.10 -10.48
CA GLN A 304 -21.15 7.83 -10.37
C GLN A 304 -20.68 7.65 -8.92
N LEU A 305 -20.94 6.49 -8.32
CA LEU A 305 -20.44 6.17 -6.99
C LEU A 305 -18.93 5.90 -7.09
N VAL A 306 -18.14 6.63 -6.30
CA VAL A 306 -16.68 6.45 -6.24
C VAL A 306 -16.35 5.45 -5.14
N SER A 307 -16.80 5.72 -3.91
CA SER A 307 -16.55 4.83 -2.78
C SER A 307 -17.51 5.05 -1.62
N VAL A 308 -17.60 4.03 -0.76
CA VAL A 308 -18.30 4.05 0.53
C VAL A 308 -17.31 3.64 1.62
N ARG A 309 -16.93 4.58 2.49
CA ARG A 309 -15.93 4.36 3.54
C ARG A 309 -16.58 4.20 4.91
N ALA A 310 -16.55 2.97 5.40
CA ALA A 310 -16.88 2.59 6.77
C ALA A 310 -15.59 2.33 7.55
N GLY A 311 -14.88 3.40 7.93
CA GLY A 311 -13.50 3.33 8.42
C GLY A 311 -13.33 2.83 9.86
N ARG A 312 -14.40 2.83 10.67
CA ARG A 312 -14.36 2.56 12.12
C ARG A 312 -15.41 1.53 12.53
N LEU A 313 -15.31 0.34 11.96
CA LEU A 313 -16.28 -0.75 12.13
C LEU A 313 -16.09 -1.51 13.44
N VAL A 314 -14.84 -1.76 13.84
CA VAL A 314 -14.52 -2.48 15.08
C VAL A 314 -13.44 -1.71 15.82
N GLY A 315 -13.74 -1.30 17.04
CA GLY A 315 -12.87 -0.50 17.90
C GLY A 315 -12.61 -1.17 19.25
N ALA A 316 -11.43 -0.92 19.80
CA ALA A 316 -11.03 -1.34 21.14
C ALA A 316 -10.67 -0.11 21.98
N LYS A 317 -10.94 -0.20 23.27
CA LYS A 317 -10.51 0.76 24.31
C LYS A 317 -9.92 0.00 25.50
N ASP A 318 -9.41 0.71 26.50
CA ASP A 318 -8.97 0.13 27.77
C ASP A 318 -7.83 -0.90 27.66
N VAL A 319 -6.66 -0.46 27.18
CA VAL A 319 -5.50 -1.29 26.72
C VAL A 319 -5.70 -1.79 25.29
N ALA A 320 -6.24 -0.91 24.45
CA ALA A 320 -6.38 -1.16 23.03
C ALA A 320 -5.01 -1.38 22.38
N ARG A 321 -4.97 -2.27 21.41
CA ARG A 321 -3.80 -2.52 20.55
C ARG A 321 -4.28 -2.75 19.13
N LEU A 322 -3.47 -2.34 18.18
CA LEU A 322 -3.72 -2.51 16.76
C LEU A 322 -2.49 -3.12 16.10
N ALA A 323 -2.65 -4.25 15.43
CA ALA A 323 -1.61 -4.85 14.61
C ALA A 323 -1.97 -4.74 13.13
N LEU A 324 -1.02 -4.27 12.31
CA LEU A 324 -1.16 -4.08 10.87
C LEU A 324 -0.05 -4.82 10.12
N PRO A 325 -0.30 -5.29 8.88
CA PRO A 325 0.67 -6.02 8.07
C PRO A 325 1.71 -5.13 7.38
N LEU A 326 1.53 -3.81 7.42
CA LEU A 326 2.43 -2.86 6.79
C LEU A 326 3.90 -3.15 7.13
N ASN A 327 4.78 -3.11 6.12
CA ASN A 327 6.20 -3.35 6.25
C ASN A 327 6.48 -4.67 6.99
N ALA A 328 5.75 -5.72 6.61
CA ALA A 328 5.71 -7.06 7.22
C ALA A 328 5.16 -7.16 8.65
N GLY A 329 4.83 -6.03 9.28
CA GLY A 329 4.10 -6.01 10.54
C GLY A 329 4.46 -4.83 11.45
N ARG A 330 3.42 -4.22 12.03
CA ARG A 330 3.49 -3.14 13.01
C ARG A 330 2.51 -3.40 14.14
N LEU A 331 2.94 -3.12 15.38
CA LEU A 331 2.10 -3.11 16.56
C LEU A 331 2.01 -1.68 17.09
N ILE A 332 0.78 -1.17 17.15
CA ILE A 332 0.46 0.18 17.53
C ILE A 332 -0.18 0.18 18.91
N ASP A 333 0.34 1.04 19.79
CA ASP A 333 -0.22 1.36 21.10
C ASP A 333 -0.85 2.76 21.03
N PRO A 334 -2.20 2.86 20.95
CA PRO A 334 -2.88 4.14 20.79
C PRO A 334 -2.65 5.12 21.96
N THR A 335 -2.16 4.66 23.12
CA THR A 335 -1.78 5.60 24.21
C THR A 335 -0.43 6.28 23.96
N LYS A 336 0.32 5.86 22.94
CA LYS A 336 1.61 6.42 22.52
C LYS A 336 1.51 7.18 21.19
N CYS A 337 0.33 7.20 20.57
CA CYS A 337 0.06 7.86 19.30
C CYS A 337 -0.81 9.10 19.50
N GLY A 338 -0.62 10.12 18.67
CA GLY A 338 -1.66 11.11 18.44
C GLY A 338 -2.76 10.56 17.53
N PRO A 339 -3.92 11.23 17.43
CA PRO A 339 -5.01 10.82 16.56
C PRO A 339 -4.57 10.72 15.10
N ALA A 340 -4.82 9.57 14.48
CA ALA A 340 -4.48 9.32 13.10
C ALA A 340 -5.42 8.30 12.46
N GLU A 341 -5.75 8.52 11.20
CA GLU A 341 -6.48 7.56 10.38
C GLU A 341 -5.79 7.38 9.03
N ARG A 342 -5.71 6.15 8.55
CA ARG A 342 -5.03 5.80 7.30
C ARG A 342 -5.84 4.77 6.53
N ALA A 343 -5.86 4.90 5.21
CA ALA A 343 -6.46 3.94 4.29
C ALA A 343 -5.39 3.36 3.36
N PHE A 344 -5.15 2.05 3.44
CA PHE A 344 -4.09 1.38 2.70
C PHE A 344 -4.67 0.50 1.60
N GLY A 345 -4.10 0.61 0.41
CA GLY A 345 -4.29 -0.36 -0.67
C GLY A 345 -3.12 -1.36 -0.69
N MET A 346 -3.22 -2.41 -1.51
CA MET A 346 -2.12 -3.36 -1.66
C MET A 346 -0.99 -2.75 -2.49
N ASP A 347 0.22 -2.87 -1.98
CA ASP A 347 1.45 -2.49 -2.68
C ASP A 347 2.62 -3.33 -2.15
N TRP A 348 3.84 -2.95 -2.54
CA TRP A 348 5.09 -3.57 -2.09
C TRP A 348 5.19 -3.71 -0.57
N PHE A 349 4.68 -2.73 0.19
CA PHE A 349 4.87 -2.62 1.64
C PHE A 349 3.62 -3.05 2.42
N THR A 350 2.46 -3.04 1.78
CA THR A 350 1.18 -3.51 2.32
C THR A 350 0.82 -4.84 1.66
N GLN A 351 1.47 -5.91 2.11
CA GLN A 351 1.39 -7.22 1.44
C GLN A 351 0.05 -7.92 1.61
N MET A 352 -0.81 -7.46 2.52
CA MET A 352 -2.19 -7.94 2.67
C MET A 352 -3.07 -6.83 3.22
N LEU A 353 -4.34 -6.83 2.89
CA LEU A 353 -5.33 -5.91 3.48
C LEU A 353 -5.96 -6.56 4.71
N ALA A 354 -5.30 -6.42 5.85
CA ALA A 354 -5.76 -7.01 7.10
C ALA A 354 -5.32 -6.20 8.33
N GLY A 355 -5.84 -6.57 9.48
CA GLY A 355 -5.42 -6.03 10.77
C GLY A 355 -6.06 -6.76 11.93
N VAL A 356 -5.50 -6.58 13.13
CA VAL A 356 -6.05 -7.13 14.37
C VAL A 356 -6.20 -5.99 15.37
N VAL A 357 -7.41 -5.80 15.88
CA VAL A 357 -7.70 -4.85 16.96
C VAL A 357 -8.18 -5.63 18.18
N TYR A 358 -7.68 -5.29 19.36
CA TYR A 358 -8.00 -6.01 20.58
C TYR A 358 -7.88 -5.16 21.84
N ASP A 359 -8.60 -5.58 22.88
CA ASP A 359 -8.47 -5.11 24.26
C ASP A 359 -8.03 -6.27 25.19
N ARG A 360 -8.24 -6.14 26.50
CA ARG A 360 -7.85 -7.17 27.48
C ARG A 360 -8.68 -8.45 27.44
N ARG A 361 -9.80 -8.48 26.74
CA ARG A 361 -10.79 -9.56 26.79
C ARG A 361 -11.11 -10.13 25.42
N MET A 362 -11.21 -9.29 24.40
CA MET A 362 -11.71 -9.65 23.08
C MET A 362 -10.81 -9.08 21.99
N LEU A 363 -10.68 -9.85 20.91
CA LEU A 363 -10.02 -9.42 19.68
C LEU A 363 -10.95 -9.55 18.48
N CYS A 364 -10.64 -8.77 17.46
CA CYS A 364 -11.14 -8.95 16.10
C CYS A 364 -9.98 -8.98 15.11
N ALA A 365 -9.87 -10.05 14.34
CA ALA A 365 -9.03 -10.12 13.15
C ALA A 365 -9.88 -9.81 11.91
N ALA A 366 -9.48 -8.79 11.15
CA ALA A 366 -10.19 -8.31 9.98
C ALA A 366 -9.32 -8.47 8.72
N ASP A 367 -9.96 -8.79 7.59
CA ASP A 367 -9.29 -8.77 6.29
C ASP A 367 -10.26 -8.42 5.15
N ILE A 368 -9.70 -7.86 4.08
CA ILE A 368 -10.36 -7.56 2.82
C ILE A 368 -9.77 -8.50 1.76
N PRO A 369 -10.55 -9.42 1.16
CA PRO A 369 -10.05 -10.38 0.19
C PRO A 369 -9.82 -9.77 -1.20
N GLY A 370 -10.58 -8.74 -1.57
CA GLY A 370 -10.44 -8.04 -2.84
C GLY A 370 -9.21 -7.11 -2.85
N VAL A 371 -8.73 -6.77 -4.05
CA VAL A 371 -7.57 -5.87 -4.22
C VAL A 371 -7.94 -4.42 -4.51
N GLU A 372 -9.23 -4.14 -4.74
CA GLU A 372 -9.73 -2.80 -5.09
C GLU A 372 -9.93 -1.93 -3.84
N ASP A 373 -10.54 -2.52 -2.81
CA ASP A 373 -10.92 -1.86 -1.57
C ASP A 373 -9.68 -1.46 -0.74
N ARG A 374 -9.88 -0.56 0.22
CA ARG A 374 -8.79 -0.10 1.11
C ARG A 374 -9.06 -0.50 2.55
N PHE A 375 -8.05 -1.01 3.22
CA PHE A 375 -8.12 -1.28 4.66
C PHE A 375 -7.93 0.01 5.44
N VAL A 376 -8.86 0.34 6.34
CA VAL A 376 -8.79 1.55 7.16
C VAL A 376 -8.36 1.21 8.56
N ALA A 377 -7.39 1.96 9.07
CA ALA A 377 -6.91 1.86 10.44
C ALA A 377 -6.96 3.23 11.11
N SER A 378 -7.52 3.28 12.31
CA SER A 378 -7.70 4.52 13.07
C SER A 378 -7.15 4.36 14.48
N VAL A 379 -6.48 5.38 14.99
CA VAL A 379 -6.10 5.52 16.39
C VAL A 379 -6.55 6.89 16.90
N ASP A 380 -6.97 6.92 18.15
CA ASP A 380 -7.29 8.11 18.92
C ASP A 380 -6.84 7.86 20.38
N GLU A 381 -7.03 8.81 21.29
CA GLU A 381 -6.53 8.76 22.68
C GLU A 381 -6.85 7.43 23.42
N GLY A 382 -5.92 6.46 23.36
CA GLY A 382 -6.10 5.13 23.95
C GLY A 382 -7.13 4.22 23.26
N TRP A 383 -7.66 4.63 22.11
CA TRP A 383 -8.62 3.89 21.30
C TRP A 383 -8.03 3.54 19.93
N ALA A 384 -8.35 2.37 19.40
CA ALA A 384 -7.95 1.98 18.05
C ALA A 384 -9.08 1.24 17.35
N ALA A 385 -9.12 1.32 16.02
CA ALA A 385 -10.12 0.64 15.21
C ALA A 385 -9.62 0.23 13.83
N VAL A 386 -10.38 -0.68 13.25
CA VAL A 386 -10.26 -1.12 11.86
C VAL A 386 -11.59 -0.95 11.12
N GLY A 387 -11.50 -0.79 9.80
CA GLY A 387 -12.63 -0.71 8.89
C GLY A 387 -12.20 -0.82 7.43
N ALA A 388 -13.06 -0.39 6.51
CA ALA A 388 -12.82 -0.48 5.08
C ALA A 388 -13.30 0.77 4.32
N SER A 389 -12.64 1.05 3.21
CA SER A 389 -13.15 1.87 2.12
C SER A 389 -13.51 0.96 0.96
N PHE A 390 -14.80 0.86 0.65
CA PHE A 390 -15.29 0.06 -0.46
C PHE A 390 -15.21 0.89 -1.74
N GLU A 391 -14.28 0.55 -2.63
CA GLU A 391 -13.99 1.33 -3.84
C GLU A 391 -14.83 0.78 -5.00
N HIS A 392 -15.65 1.63 -5.61
CA HIS A 392 -16.54 1.25 -6.72
C HIS A 392 -16.02 1.74 -8.07
N ARG A 393 -15.37 2.92 -8.11
CA ARG A 393 -14.83 3.50 -9.34
C ARG A 393 -13.49 4.16 -9.15
N ALA A 394 -12.59 3.95 -10.11
CA ALA A 394 -11.42 4.79 -10.30
C ALA A 394 -11.73 5.93 -11.27
N VAL A 395 -11.56 7.17 -10.82
CA VAL A 395 -11.93 8.37 -11.60
C VAL A 395 -10.91 8.64 -12.70
N ALA A 396 -11.40 8.90 -13.91
CA ALA A 396 -10.59 9.28 -15.07
C ALA A 396 -10.68 10.78 -15.36
N GLN A 397 -9.88 11.25 -16.32
CA GLN A 397 -9.97 12.61 -16.87
C GLN A 397 -10.77 12.58 -18.18
N PRO A 398 -11.82 13.40 -18.32
CA PRO A 398 -12.57 13.50 -19.57
C PRO A 398 -11.66 13.78 -20.77
N PRO A 399 -11.92 13.17 -21.94
CA PRO A 399 -13.10 12.36 -22.27
C PRO A 399 -12.97 10.87 -21.89
N VAL A 400 -11.91 10.45 -21.21
CA VAL A 400 -11.74 9.05 -20.79
C VAL A 400 -12.80 8.71 -19.74
N PRO A 401 -13.55 7.60 -19.91
CA PRO A 401 -14.54 7.19 -18.93
C PRO A 401 -13.87 6.69 -17.64
N SER A 402 -14.45 7.05 -16.50
CA SER A 402 -14.07 6.48 -15.21
C SER A 402 -14.28 4.96 -15.20
N LEU A 403 -13.32 4.26 -14.63
CA LEU A 403 -13.26 2.80 -14.64
C LEU A 403 -14.13 2.24 -13.51
N LEU A 404 -15.03 1.31 -13.86
CA LEU A 404 -15.76 0.52 -12.87
C LEU A 404 -14.80 -0.52 -12.28
N LEU A 405 -14.66 -0.52 -10.96
CA LEU A 405 -13.88 -1.53 -10.25
C LEU A 405 -14.77 -2.75 -10.05
N GLY A 406 -14.35 -3.90 -10.56
CA GLY A 406 -15.08 -5.14 -10.43
C GLY A 406 -14.61 -5.89 -9.18
N ASP A 407 -15.55 -6.34 -8.35
CA ASP A 407 -15.47 -7.45 -7.37
C ASP A 407 -16.62 -7.32 -6.36
N ARG A 408 -16.73 -8.29 -5.45
CA ARG A 408 -17.53 -8.15 -4.22
C ARG A 408 -16.73 -7.34 -3.20
N SER A 409 -17.10 -6.08 -2.97
CA SER A 409 -16.52 -5.27 -1.90
C SER A 409 -16.99 -5.76 -0.52
N VAL A 410 -16.07 -6.28 0.28
CA VAL A 410 -16.37 -6.90 1.57
C VAL A 410 -15.18 -6.84 2.53
N ILE A 411 -15.45 -6.59 3.80
CA ILE A 411 -14.52 -6.84 4.91
C ILE A 411 -15.05 -8.01 5.75
N ARG A 412 -14.17 -8.96 6.03
CA ARG A 412 -14.44 -10.15 6.83
C ARG A 412 -13.87 -9.96 8.23
N LEU A 413 -14.67 -10.26 9.26
CA LEU A 413 -14.35 -10.03 10.65
C LEU A 413 -14.42 -11.36 11.43
N ARG A 414 -13.41 -11.62 12.26
CA ARG A 414 -13.31 -12.85 13.06
C ARG A 414 -13.02 -12.49 14.51
N PHE A 415 -13.92 -12.88 15.39
CA PHE A 415 -13.87 -12.52 16.79
C PHE A 415 -13.38 -13.69 17.65
N LEU A 416 -12.60 -13.38 18.68
CA LEU A 416 -12.15 -14.35 19.67
C LEU A 416 -12.14 -13.74 21.09
N VAL A 417 -12.66 -14.50 22.03
CA VAL A 417 -12.45 -14.32 23.48
C VAL A 417 -11.69 -15.56 23.96
N PRO A 418 -10.40 -15.45 24.30
CA PRO A 418 -9.62 -16.60 24.76
C PRO A 418 -10.17 -17.18 26.06
N GLU A 419 -10.10 -18.50 26.21
CA GLU A 419 -10.49 -19.17 27.46
C GLU A 419 -9.58 -18.79 28.64
N ASN A 420 -8.30 -18.50 28.37
CA ASN A 420 -7.29 -18.15 29.38
C ASN A 420 -6.46 -16.94 28.95
N GLY A 421 -6.31 -15.95 29.84
CA GLY A 421 -5.48 -14.76 29.63
C GLY A 421 -6.08 -13.74 28.64
N ALA A 422 -5.43 -12.58 28.51
CA ALA A 422 -5.81 -11.55 27.53
C ALA A 422 -5.42 -11.99 26.10
N PRO A 423 -6.21 -11.66 25.07
CA PRO A 423 -5.81 -11.89 23.68
C PRO A 423 -4.64 -10.99 23.28
N ASP A 424 -3.90 -11.39 22.24
CA ASP A 424 -2.94 -10.52 21.57
C ASP A 424 -2.95 -10.66 20.04
N TRP A 425 -2.03 -9.94 19.38
CA TRP A 425 -1.95 -9.93 17.93
C TRP A 425 -1.63 -11.32 17.32
N THR A 426 -0.97 -12.21 18.06
CA THR A 426 -0.63 -13.55 17.59
C THR A 426 -1.85 -14.45 17.51
N ASP A 427 -2.82 -14.28 18.42
CA ASP A 427 -4.12 -14.96 18.35
C ASP A 427 -4.88 -14.54 17.09
N GLY A 428 -4.89 -13.24 16.77
CA GLY A 428 -5.50 -12.72 15.54
C GLY A 428 -4.80 -13.21 14.28
N ALA A 429 -3.46 -13.20 14.26
CA ALA A 429 -2.68 -13.75 13.15
C ALA A 429 -2.97 -15.26 12.93
N ARG A 430 -3.18 -16.03 14.01
CA ARG A 430 -3.57 -17.45 13.94
C ARG A 430 -4.95 -17.63 13.29
N LEU A 431 -5.92 -16.76 13.57
CA LEU A 431 -7.24 -16.80 12.92
C LEU A 431 -7.12 -16.55 11.41
N LEU A 432 -6.28 -15.60 10.99
CA LEU A 432 -6.02 -15.32 9.57
C LEU A 432 -5.29 -16.49 8.90
N ARG A 433 -4.26 -17.04 9.57
CA ARG A 433 -3.48 -18.18 9.08
C ARG A 433 -4.34 -19.42 8.81
N ALA A 434 -5.34 -19.69 9.65
CA ALA A 434 -6.19 -20.87 9.52
C ALA A 434 -6.95 -20.95 8.18
N GLU A 435 -7.06 -19.83 7.46
CA GLU A 435 -7.73 -19.74 6.16
C GLU A 435 -6.76 -19.71 4.97
N VAL A 436 -5.46 -19.86 5.21
CA VAL A 436 -4.44 -19.92 4.15
C VAL A 436 -4.23 -21.39 3.75
N PRO A 437 -4.72 -21.84 2.58
CA PRO A 437 -4.77 -23.26 2.26
C PRO A 437 -3.46 -23.82 1.68
N ALA A 438 -2.57 -22.96 1.17
CA ALA A 438 -1.47 -23.37 0.30
C ALA A 438 -0.18 -23.73 1.06
N ARG A 439 0.65 -24.57 0.43
CA ARG A 439 2.07 -24.79 0.77
C ARG A 439 2.89 -24.56 -0.50
N PRO A 440 4.13 -24.09 -0.38
CA PRO A 440 4.99 -23.89 -1.55
C PRO A 440 5.28 -25.21 -2.28
N PRO A 441 5.49 -25.17 -3.61
CA PRO A 441 5.92 -26.34 -4.36
C PRO A 441 7.23 -26.92 -3.83
N ALA A 442 7.33 -28.26 -3.80
CA ALA A 442 8.48 -28.98 -3.25
C ALA A 442 9.82 -28.66 -3.92
N VAL A 443 9.81 -28.07 -5.13
CA VAL A 443 11.04 -27.66 -5.83
C VAL A 443 11.81 -26.57 -5.09
N TYR A 444 11.14 -25.80 -4.22
CA TYR A 444 11.75 -24.72 -3.44
C TYR A 444 12.15 -25.13 -2.01
N ASP A 445 11.74 -26.32 -1.56
CA ASP A 445 12.06 -26.81 -0.21
C ASP A 445 13.54 -27.23 -0.11
N GLY A 446 14.31 -26.57 0.75
CA GLY A 446 15.75 -26.79 0.89
C GLY A 446 16.57 -26.44 -0.34
N THR A 447 16.00 -25.68 -1.28
CA THR A 447 16.67 -25.27 -2.53
C THR A 447 17.21 -23.86 -2.41
N VAL A 448 18.45 -23.67 -2.85
CA VAL A 448 19.13 -22.38 -2.90
C VAL A 448 18.68 -21.62 -4.14
N ILE A 449 17.96 -20.51 -3.97
CA ILE A 449 17.40 -19.72 -5.08
C ILE A 449 18.16 -18.39 -5.22
N TYR A 450 18.84 -18.15 -6.33
CA TYR A 450 19.66 -16.95 -6.51
C TYR A 450 19.59 -16.38 -7.93
N LYS A 451 19.83 -15.07 -8.08
CA LYS A 451 19.99 -14.41 -9.37
C LYS A 451 21.48 -14.38 -9.70
N ILE A 452 21.82 -14.53 -10.97
CA ILE A 452 23.15 -14.24 -11.51
C ILE A 452 23.00 -13.05 -12.45
N PHE A 453 23.59 -11.92 -12.10
CA PHE A 453 23.63 -10.77 -12.97
C PHE A 453 24.55 -11.05 -14.16
N CYS A 454 23.96 -11.15 -15.34
CA CYS A 454 24.68 -11.40 -16.58
C CYS A 454 25.07 -10.10 -17.25
N ASP A 455 24.13 -9.23 -17.62
CA ASP A 455 24.43 -8.02 -18.38
C ASP A 455 23.36 -6.93 -18.19
N SER A 456 23.68 -5.70 -18.55
CA SER A 456 22.77 -4.55 -18.61
C SER A 456 23.39 -3.48 -19.53
N PRO A 457 22.59 -2.61 -20.18
CA PRO A 457 23.12 -1.48 -20.93
C PRO A 457 24.18 -0.69 -20.15
N GLY A 458 25.36 -0.56 -20.76
CA GLY A 458 26.49 0.18 -20.17
C GLY A 458 27.28 -0.54 -19.08
N ALA A 459 26.95 -1.80 -18.76
CA ALA A 459 27.71 -2.59 -17.80
C ALA A 459 29.16 -2.82 -18.28
N LYS A 460 30.15 -2.46 -17.44
CA LYS A 460 31.57 -2.71 -17.70
C LYS A 460 32.00 -4.10 -17.28
N ASP A 461 31.30 -4.69 -16.32
CA ASP A 461 31.52 -6.04 -15.83
C ASP A 461 30.24 -6.86 -16.01
N PHE A 462 30.34 -7.95 -16.79
CA PHE A 462 29.23 -8.82 -17.15
C PHE A 462 29.63 -10.30 -16.93
N THR A 463 28.65 -11.17 -16.70
CA THR A 463 28.84 -12.62 -16.46
C THR A 463 28.35 -13.42 -17.66
N THR A 464 29.26 -14.07 -18.40
CA THR A 464 28.89 -14.96 -19.51
C THR A 464 28.20 -16.23 -19.01
N PHE A 465 27.55 -16.98 -19.91
CA PHE A 465 26.89 -18.24 -19.53
C PHE A 465 27.88 -19.29 -19.00
N ASP A 466 29.10 -19.35 -19.53
CA ASP A 466 30.15 -20.24 -19.01
C ASP A 466 30.63 -19.82 -17.61
N GLN A 467 30.70 -18.51 -17.35
CA GLN A 467 31.06 -17.99 -16.01
C GLN A 467 29.93 -18.20 -14.99
N ALA A 468 28.68 -18.11 -15.42
CA ALA A 468 27.53 -18.47 -14.59
C ALA A 468 27.56 -19.97 -14.23
N LEU A 469 27.89 -20.85 -15.18
CA LEU A 469 28.09 -22.28 -14.91
C LEU A 469 29.25 -22.53 -13.94
N ASP A 470 30.36 -21.79 -14.05
CA ASP A 470 31.46 -21.91 -13.09
C ASP A 470 31.03 -21.51 -11.68
N LEU A 471 30.21 -20.45 -11.54
CA LEU A 471 29.65 -20.06 -10.24
C LEU A 471 28.74 -21.15 -9.65
N VAL A 472 27.86 -21.76 -10.45
CA VAL A 472 27.04 -22.91 -10.05
C VAL A 472 27.91 -24.08 -9.57
N ARG A 473 28.97 -24.41 -10.32
CA ARG A 473 29.93 -25.47 -9.95
C ARG A 473 30.61 -25.15 -8.61
N ARG A 474 31.11 -23.92 -8.45
CA ARG A 474 31.75 -23.47 -7.21
C ARG A 474 30.78 -23.60 -6.05
N PHE A 475 29.56 -23.11 -6.21
CA PHE A 475 28.58 -23.12 -5.13
C PHE A 475 28.22 -24.56 -4.74
N GLY A 476 27.91 -25.44 -5.71
CA GLY A 476 27.65 -26.85 -5.45
C GLY A 476 28.78 -27.57 -4.72
N ASN A 477 30.05 -27.27 -5.05
CA ASN A 477 31.20 -27.84 -4.33
C ASN A 477 31.33 -27.32 -2.89
N LEU A 478 30.87 -26.11 -2.60
CA LEU A 478 30.92 -25.49 -1.26
C LEU A 478 29.80 -25.96 -0.35
N THR A 479 28.71 -26.48 -0.92
CA THR A 479 27.47 -26.86 -0.22
C THR A 479 27.18 -28.36 -0.30
N ASP A 480 28.19 -29.17 -0.64
CA ASP A 480 28.07 -30.63 -0.78
C ASP A 480 26.92 -31.06 -1.72
N GLY A 481 26.73 -30.31 -2.82
CA GLY A 481 25.73 -30.61 -3.83
C GLY A 481 24.30 -30.20 -3.47
N ALA A 482 24.12 -29.17 -2.62
CA ALA A 482 22.80 -28.62 -2.32
C ALA A 482 22.00 -28.28 -3.60
N PRO A 483 20.67 -28.50 -3.62
CA PRO A 483 19.82 -28.15 -4.76
C PRO A 483 19.87 -26.65 -5.04
N GLN A 484 19.98 -26.27 -6.32
CA GLN A 484 20.15 -24.88 -6.74
C GLN A 484 19.15 -24.50 -7.84
N ILE A 485 18.64 -23.27 -7.78
CA ILE A 485 17.93 -22.59 -8.87
C ILE A 485 18.59 -21.22 -9.07
N ALA A 486 19.17 -21.01 -10.24
CA ALA A 486 19.81 -19.75 -10.59
C ALA A 486 19.07 -19.06 -11.74
N TYR A 487 18.60 -17.83 -11.51
CA TYR A 487 17.96 -17.00 -12.53
C TYR A 487 18.98 -16.08 -13.20
N LEU A 488 19.17 -16.22 -14.51
CA LEU A 488 20.08 -15.39 -15.28
C LEU A 488 19.40 -14.04 -15.55
N VAL A 489 19.97 -12.95 -15.04
CA VAL A 489 19.44 -11.58 -15.20
C VAL A 489 20.15 -10.90 -16.37
N GLY A 490 19.38 -10.48 -17.38
CA GLY A 490 19.95 -9.89 -18.60
C GLY A 490 20.51 -10.91 -19.59
N TRP A 491 19.94 -12.11 -19.63
CA TRP A 491 20.31 -13.18 -20.57
C TRP A 491 19.92 -12.89 -22.03
N GLN A 492 18.97 -11.98 -22.23
CA GLN A 492 18.40 -11.59 -23.51
C GLN A 492 18.89 -10.23 -24.01
N HIS A 493 18.67 -9.95 -25.29
CA HIS A 493 18.91 -8.66 -25.95
C HIS A 493 20.26 -8.01 -25.55
N GLN A 494 20.21 -6.79 -24.99
CA GLN A 494 21.37 -6.01 -24.55
C GLN A 494 21.54 -6.05 -23.02
N GLY A 495 20.93 -7.04 -22.36
CA GLY A 495 20.97 -7.19 -20.91
C GLY A 495 19.64 -6.88 -20.22
N HIS A 496 19.71 -6.75 -18.90
CA HIS A 496 18.60 -6.48 -18.01
C HIS A 496 17.86 -5.19 -18.42
N ASP A 497 16.55 -5.16 -18.19
CA ASP A 497 15.66 -4.04 -18.55
C ASP A 497 15.70 -3.63 -20.01
N THR A 498 15.92 -4.59 -20.93
CA THR A 498 15.85 -4.34 -22.37
C THR A 498 14.95 -5.34 -23.09
N GLY A 499 14.36 -4.90 -24.19
CA GLY A 499 13.67 -5.76 -25.15
C GLY A 499 12.23 -6.14 -24.80
N TYR A 500 11.78 -6.03 -23.54
CA TYR A 500 10.42 -6.42 -23.15
C TYR A 500 9.33 -5.72 -24.00
N PRO A 501 8.27 -6.44 -24.41
CA PRO A 501 7.96 -7.83 -24.09
C PRO A 501 8.68 -8.89 -24.97
N ASP A 502 9.58 -8.50 -25.88
CA ASP A 502 10.41 -9.47 -26.60
C ASP A 502 11.54 -10.00 -25.69
N VAL A 503 11.65 -11.34 -25.60
CA VAL A 503 12.79 -12.02 -24.91
C VAL A 503 13.37 -13.13 -25.78
N PHE A 504 13.05 -13.13 -27.07
CA PHE A 504 13.37 -14.27 -27.94
C PHE A 504 14.78 -14.16 -28.53
N THR A 505 15.43 -13.01 -28.36
CA THR A 505 16.81 -12.77 -28.80
C THR A 505 17.77 -13.03 -27.64
N ILE A 506 18.58 -14.09 -27.74
CA ILE A 506 19.61 -14.40 -26.74
C ILE A 506 20.78 -13.44 -26.90
N ASN A 507 21.28 -12.89 -25.80
CA ASN A 507 22.43 -11.99 -25.83
C ASN A 507 23.68 -12.73 -26.36
N ALA A 508 24.17 -12.28 -27.52
CA ALA A 508 25.32 -12.89 -28.20
C ALA A 508 26.63 -12.69 -27.43
N HIS A 509 26.77 -11.59 -26.68
CA HIS A 509 27.97 -11.26 -25.92
C HIS A 509 28.20 -12.24 -24.75
N LEU A 510 27.14 -12.92 -24.31
CA LEU A 510 27.19 -13.88 -23.19
C LEU A 510 27.52 -15.32 -23.63
N GLY A 511 27.63 -15.57 -24.94
CA GLY A 511 27.83 -16.90 -25.53
C GLY A 511 26.67 -17.37 -26.42
N GLY A 512 25.62 -16.55 -26.57
CA GLY A 512 24.48 -16.82 -27.44
C GLY A 512 23.70 -18.08 -27.09
N LYS A 513 22.79 -18.48 -27.99
CA LYS A 513 21.87 -19.61 -27.75
C LYS A 513 22.59 -20.94 -27.50
N ALA A 514 23.67 -21.21 -28.24
CA ALA A 514 24.42 -22.45 -28.09
C ALA A 514 25.12 -22.55 -26.73
N GLY A 515 25.79 -21.47 -26.30
CA GLY A 515 26.44 -21.39 -24.98
C GLY A 515 25.42 -21.51 -23.84
N LEU A 516 24.28 -20.83 -23.96
CA LEU A 516 23.19 -20.92 -22.97
C LEU A 516 22.69 -22.36 -22.80
N ILE A 517 22.34 -23.05 -23.89
CA ILE A 517 21.84 -24.42 -23.83
C ILE A 517 22.89 -25.38 -23.26
N ALA A 518 24.17 -25.19 -23.62
CA ALA A 518 25.27 -25.98 -23.08
C ALA A 518 25.41 -25.78 -21.57
N ALA A 519 25.38 -24.54 -21.09
CA ALA A 519 25.44 -24.20 -19.67
C ALA A 519 24.26 -24.80 -18.88
N MET A 520 23.03 -24.67 -19.39
CA MET A 520 21.83 -25.24 -18.75
C MET A 520 21.95 -26.76 -18.58
N LYS A 521 22.42 -27.48 -19.61
CA LYS A 521 22.62 -28.95 -19.54
C LYS A 521 23.74 -29.33 -18.57
N ALA A 522 24.83 -28.57 -18.54
CA ALA A 522 25.97 -28.87 -17.69
C ALA A 522 25.67 -28.60 -16.20
N ALA A 523 24.83 -27.60 -15.89
CA ALA A 523 24.43 -27.26 -14.54
C ALA A 523 23.74 -28.42 -13.79
N GLU A 524 23.03 -29.32 -14.51
CA GLU A 524 22.36 -30.48 -13.91
C GLU A 524 23.32 -31.41 -13.16
N ARG A 525 24.61 -31.45 -13.55
CA ARG A 525 25.65 -32.24 -12.86
C ARG A 525 25.95 -31.74 -11.44
N TYR A 526 25.57 -30.50 -11.13
CA TYR A 526 25.79 -29.84 -9.85
C TYR A 526 24.47 -29.64 -9.08
N ASN A 527 23.45 -30.46 -9.38
CA ASN A 527 22.12 -30.37 -8.78
C ASN A 527 21.46 -28.98 -8.95
N ALA A 528 21.75 -28.33 -10.09
CA ALA A 528 21.34 -26.96 -10.36
C ALA A 528 20.43 -26.84 -11.58
N LEU A 529 19.47 -25.92 -11.49
CA LEU A 529 18.67 -25.42 -12.59
C LEU A 529 19.14 -24.01 -12.95
N LEU A 530 19.57 -23.80 -14.19
CA LEU A 530 19.61 -22.46 -14.75
C LEU A 530 18.25 -22.14 -15.36
N SER A 531 17.69 -21.00 -14.98
CA SER A 531 16.45 -20.45 -15.52
C SER A 531 16.60 -18.94 -15.73
N PHE A 532 15.51 -18.26 -16.03
CA PHE A 532 15.54 -16.91 -16.58
C PHE A 532 14.86 -15.90 -15.66
N HIS A 533 15.40 -14.70 -15.69
CA HIS A 533 14.75 -13.49 -15.24
C HIS A 533 14.05 -12.82 -16.42
N ASP A 534 12.78 -12.49 -16.24
CA ASP A 534 11.92 -11.91 -17.27
C ASP A 534 11.02 -10.83 -16.63
N ASN A 535 10.35 -10.03 -17.44
CA ASN A 535 9.37 -9.06 -16.99
C ASN A 535 8.15 -9.10 -17.93
N TYR A 536 6.95 -9.10 -17.37
CA TYR A 536 5.67 -9.05 -18.09
C TYR A 536 4.89 -7.76 -17.79
N ASP A 537 5.37 -6.94 -16.85
CA ASP A 537 4.76 -5.69 -16.44
C ASP A 537 5.31 -4.51 -17.26
N ASP A 538 6.57 -4.60 -17.73
CA ASP A 538 7.23 -3.57 -18.55
C ASP A 538 7.19 -3.87 -20.06
N GLY A 539 7.02 -2.81 -20.84
CA GLY A 539 7.20 -2.78 -22.29
C GLY A 539 8.04 -1.56 -22.72
N TYR A 540 8.89 -1.73 -23.72
CA TYR A 540 9.70 -0.65 -24.28
C TYR A 540 9.36 -0.37 -25.74
N GLU A 541 9.27 0.91 -26.11
CA GLU A 541 8.94 1.32 -27.48
C GLU A 541 9.88 0.78 -28.56
N HIS A 542 11.16 0.56 -28.20
CA HIS A 542 12.16 0.02 -29.11
C HIS A 542 12.14 -1.51 -29.20
N SER A 543 11.24 -2.18 -28.46
CA SER A 543 11.08 -3.63 -28.52
C SER A 543 10.55 -4.07 -29.89
N PRO A 544 11.08 -5.15 -30.49
CA PRO A 544 10.50 -5.76 -31.68
C PRO A 544 9.04 -6.22 -31.51
N ALA A 545 8.62 -6.44 -30.26
CA ALA A 545 7.27 -6.87 -29.90
C ALA A 545 6.42 -5.71 -29.33
N TRP A 546 6.84 -4.46 -29.50
CA TRP A 546 6.07 -3.30 -29.08
C TRP A 546 4.73 -3.21 -29.84
N ASP A 547 3.64 -3.18 -29.09
CA ASP A 547 2.30 -2.90 -29.58
C ASP A 547 1.61 -1.93 -28.62
N PRO A 548 1.40 -0.65 -28.99
CA PRO A 548 0.67 0.32 -28.17
C PRO A 548 -0.73 -0.14 -27.75
N ALA A 549 -1.35 -1.08 -28.47
CA ALA A 549 -2.65 -1.63 -28.11
C ALA A 549 -2.61 -2.62 -26.93
N LEU A 550 -1.41 -3.10 -26.56
CA LEU A 550 -1.16 -3.97 -25.41
C LEU A 550 -0.58 -3.22 -24.20
N ILE A 551 -0.49 -1.89 -24.28
CA ILE A 551 -0.03 -1.01 -23.20
C ILE A 551 -1.24 -0.41 -22.50
N ALA A 552 -1.21 -0.41 -21.17
CA ALA A 552 -2.25 0.15 -20.33
C ALA A 552 -2.39 1.66 -20.54
N ARG A 553 -3.60 2.20 -20.32
CA ARG A 553 -3.86 3.64 -20.37
C ARG A 553 -3.95 4.24 -18.99
N ASP A 554 -3.32 5.40 -18.82
CA ASP A 554 -3.45 6.21 -17.62
C ASP A 554 -4.86 6.87 -17.55
N PRO A 555 -5.23 7.50 -16.42
CA PRO A 555 -6.52 8.19 -16.29
C PRO A 555 -6.78 9.28 -17.34
N ALA A 556 -5.76 9.79 -18.01
CA ALA A 556 -5.87 10.80 -19.08
C ALA A 556 -5.89 10.18 -20.49
N GLY A 557 -5.81 8.86 -20.61
CA GLY A 557 -5.88 8.12 -21.88
C GLY A 557 -4.55 7.99 -22.60
N ASN A 558 -3.45 8.45 -22.00
CA ASN A 558 -2.12 8.29 -22.57
C ASN A 558 -1.60 6.86 -22.31
N LEU A 559 -0.57 6.46 -23.05
CA LEU A 559 0.19 5.25 -22.70
C LEU A 559 0.75 5.40 -21.29
N TRP A 560 0.44 4.46 -20.41
CA TRP A 560 0.84 4.55 -19.02
C TRP A 560 2.34 4.27 -18.88
N LYS A 561 3.11 5.30 -18.53
CA LYS A 561 4.55 5.20 -18.28
C LYS A 561 4.82 4.45 -16.98
N GLY A 562 5.78 3.53 -17.03
CA GLY A 562 6.38 2.90 -15.87
C GLY A 562 7.64 3.64 -15.39
N GLY A 563 8.54 2.90 -14.73
CA GLY A 563 9.85 3.42 -14.32
C GLY A 563 10.78 3.72 -15.49
N VAL A 564 11.82 4.52 -15.25
CA VAL A 564 12.94 4.71 -16.17
C VAL A 564 14.07 3.81 -15.69
N TRP A 565 14.42 2.82 -16.50
CA TRP A 565 15.39 1.78 -16.18
C TRP A 565 16.57 1.78 -17.15
N ALA A 566 17.40 0.73 -17.14
CA ALA A 566 18.60 0.68 -17.98
C ALA A 566 18.27 0.73 -19.50
N GLY A 567 17.14 0.15 -19.93
CA GLY A 567 16.64 0.29 -21.30
C GLY A 567 15.90 1.60 -21.59
N GLY A 568 15.84 2.53 -20.65
CA GLY A 568 15.13 3.80 -20.78
C GLY A 568 13.71 3.77 -20.21
N GLN A 569 12.81 4.56 -20.79
CA GLN A 569 11.43 4.69 -20.34
C GLN A 569 10.64 3.39 -20.61
N SER A 570 10.18 2.73 -19.55
CA SER A 570 9.21 1.63 -19.66
C SER A 570 7.77 2.14 -19.76
N TYR A 571 6.88 1.29 -20.24
CA TYR A 571 5.43 1.47 -20.24
C TYR A 571 4.77 0.23 -19.65
N LEU A 572 3.69 0.44 -18.91
CA LEU A 572 2.98 -0.64 -18.22
C LEU A 572 2.20 -1.48 -19.23
N MET A 573 2.49 -2.78 -19.28
CA MET A 573 1.73 -3.75 -20.07
C MET A 573 0.30 -3.87 -19.51
N SER A 574 -0.67 -4.01 -20.41
CA SER A 574 -2.06 -4.29 -20.05
C SER A 574 -2.19 -5.74 -19.59
N PHE A 575 -2.88 -5.94 -18.46
CA PHE A 575 -3.32 -7.26 -17.98
C PHE A 575 -4.82 -7.49 -18.17
N SER A 576 -5.46 -6.69 -19.03
CA SER A 576 -6.81 -6.98 -19.54
C SER A 576 -6.87 -8.35 -20.20
N GLU A 577 -8.08 -8.86 -20.50
CA GLU A 577 -8.24 -10.15 -21.18
C GLU A 577 -7.38 -10.26 -22.45
N ARG A 578 -7.39 -9.22 -23.29
CA ARG A 578 -6.56 -9.16 -24.50
C ARG A 578 -5.06 -9.18 -24.17
N GLY A 579 -4.63 -8.42 -23.17
CA GLY A 579 -3.24 -8.39 -22.72
C GLY A 579 -2.77 -9.74 -22.19
N ALA A 580 -3.63 -10.42 -21.41
CA ALA A 580 -3.38 -11.75 -20.89
C ALA A 580 -3.27 -12.81 -22.00
N GLU A 581 -4.10 -12.77 -23.05
CA GLU A 581 -3.96 -13.67 -24.20
C GLU A 581 -2.63 -13.47 -24.94
N ALA A 582 -2.23 -12.22 -25.18
CA ALA A 582 -0.94 -11.91 -25.80
C ALA A 582 0.23 -12.41 -24.93
N ALA A 583 0.13 -12.23 -23.60
CA ALA A 583 1.12 -12.74 -22.66
C ALA A 583 1.19 -14.27 -22.64
N LYS A 584 0.07 -14.99 -22.73
CA LYS A 584 0.06 -16.46 -22.83
C LYS A 584 0.73 -16.98 -24.10
N GLU A 585 0.50 -16.34 -25.25
CA GLU A 585 1.22 -16.71 -26.47
C GLU A 585 2.72 -16.43 -26.33
N ARG A 586 3.09 -15.34 -25.65
CA ARG A 586 4.49 -15.08 -25.30
C ARG A 586 5.08 -16.20 -24.44
N VAL A 587 4.38 -16.69 -23.40
CA VAL A 587 4.80 -17.85 -22.61
C VAL A 587 5.11 -19.04 -23.52
N ARG A 588 4.19 -19.39 -24.42
CA ARG A 588 4.35 -20.52 -25.35
C ARG A 588 5.59 -20.35 -26.24
N ARG A 589 5.83 -19.13 -26.75
CA ARG A 589 7.00 -18.80 -27.58
C ARG A 589 8.31 -18.86 -26.79
N THR A 590 8.31 -18.47 -25.52
CA THR A 590 9.49 -18.51 -24.65
C THR A 590 9.89 -19.95 -24.29
N LEU A 591 8.91 -20.80 -23.99
CA LEU A 591 9.16 -22.18 -23.57
C LEU A 591 9.52 -23.12 -24.74
N ALA A 592 9.07 -22.84 -25.96
CA ALA A 592 9.31 -23.72 -27.12
C ALA A 592 10.79 -23.92 -27.51
N PRO A 593 11.65 -22.88 -27.57
CA PRO A 593 13.02 -23.01 -28.07
C PRO A 593 14.09 -23.32 -27.02
N LEU A 594 13.77 -23.28 -25.72
CA LEU A 594 14.73 -23.35 -24.61
C LEU A 594 14.37 -24.48 -23.64
N PRO A 595 15.35 -25.23 -23.10
CA PRO A 595 15.10 -26.36 -22.20
C PRO A 595 14.81 -25.90 -20.77
N ILE A 596 13.85 -24.98 -20.58
CA ILE A 596 13.42 -24.47 -19.27
C ILE A 596 12.72 -25.60 -18.50
N LYS A 597 13.05 -25.75 -17.21
CA LYS A 597 12.49 -26.80 -16.36
C LYS A 597 12.10 -26.25 -15.00
N ARG A 598 10.93 -26.66 -14.51
CA ARG A 598 10.44 -26.55 -13.12
C ARG A 598 10.24 -25.14 -12.54
N SER A 599 11.05 -24.14 -12.88
CA SER A 599 10.94 -22.78 -12.32
C SER A 599 11.29 -21.71 -13.35
N TYR A 600 10.65 -20.55 -13.26
CA TYR A 600 10.91 -19.35 -14.07
C TYR A 600 10.67 -18.09 -13.21
N HIS A 601 11.49 -17.04 -13.37
CA HIS A 601 11.34 -15.81 -12.57
C HIS A 601 10.75 -14.68 -13.41
N ILE A 602 9.63 -14.13 -12.95
CA ILE A 602 8.99 -12.96 -13.55
C ILE A 602 9.05 -11.80 -12.56
N ASP A 603 9.85 -10.81 -12.87
CA ASP A 603 10.03 -9.59 -12.09
C ASP A 603 8.74 -8.76 -12.01
N VAL A 604 8.56 -8.02 -10.91
CA VAL A 604 7.44 -7.11 -10.58
C VAL A 604 6.02 -7.74 -10.54
N LEU A 605 5.76 -8.84 -11.25
CA LEU A 605 4.42 -9.38 -11.51
C LEU A 605 3.56 -9.48 -10.25
N SER A 606 4.13 -10.00 -9.16
CA SER A 606 3.45 -10.16 -7.87
C SER A 606 3.50 -8.96 -6.94
N ALA A 607 4.45 -8.05 -7.15
CA ALA A 607 4.75 -6.94 -6.26
C ALA A 607 3.69 -5.82 -6.33
N VAL A 608 3.03 -5.72 -7.49
CA VAL A 608 1.95 -4.75 -7.73
C VAL A 608 0.71 -5.51 -8.19
N PRO A 609 -0.07 -6.12 -7.27
CA PRO A 609 -1.25 -6.89 -7.62
C PRO A 609 -2.36 -5.99 -8.22
N HIS A 610 -2.42 -4.73 -7.80
CA HIS A 610 -3.38 -3.73 -8.29
C HIS A 610 -2.79 -2.93 -9.47
N ARG A 611 -3.17 -3.30 -10.69
CA ARG A 611 -2.89 -2.54 -11.93
C ARG A 611 -4.22 -2.14 -12.56
N LEU A 612 -4.32 -0.89 -13.01
CA LEU A 612 -5.49 -0.39 -13.73
C LEU A 612 -5.18 -0.17 -15.20
N ASP A 613 -6.18 -0.26 -16.05
CA ASP A 613 -6.12 0.11 -17.47
C ASP A 613 -7.40 0.85 -17.85
N PHE A 614 -7.25 2.13 -18.16
CA PHE A 614 -8.36 3.01 -18.55
C PHE A 614 -8.69 2.92 -20.06
N ASN A 615 -8.13 1.97 -20.79
CA ASN A 615 -8.43 1.78 -22.21
C ASN A 615 -9.92 1.46 -22.41
N PRO A 616 -10.72 2.33 -23.06
CA PRO A 616 -12.17 2.09 -23.21
C PRO A 616 -12.50 0.85 -24.04
N GLN A 617 -11.56 0.37 -24.86
CA GLN A 617 -11.75 -0.82 -25.69
C GLN A 617 -11.39 -2.13 -24.97
N SER A 618 -10.62 -2.05 -23.89
CA SER A 618 -10.15 -3.22 -23.13
C SER A 618 -9.81 -2.82 -21.69
N PRO A 619 -10.78 -2.31 -20.92
CA PRO A 619 -10.53 -1.80 -19.57
C PRO A 619 -10.16 -2.93 -18.63
N ALA A 620 -9.32 -2.65 -17.63
CA ALA A 620 -8.98 -3.60 -16.58
C ALA A 620 -8.97 -2.92 -15.21
N SER A 621 -9.82 -3.41 -14.30
CA SER A 621 -9.68 -3.11 -12.88
C SER A 621 -8.51 -3.88 -12.26
N GLY A 622 -8.20 -3.64 -10.99
CA GLY A 622 -7.21 -4.42 -10.26
C GLY A 622 -7.52 -5.92 -10.25
N ALA A 623 -8.77 -6.30 -10.06
CA ALA A 623 -9.25 -7.67 -10.11
C ALA A 623 -9.04 -8.33 -11.49
N THR A 624 -9.43 -7.63 -12.56
CA THR A 624 -9.20 -8.10 -13.95
C THR A 624 -7.71 -8.26 -14.23
N SER A 625 -6.91 -7.28 -13.84
CA SER A 625 -5.45 -7.33 -14.02
C SER A 625 -4.82 -8.48 -13.24
N LEU A 626 -5.23 -8.69 -11.99
CA LEU A 626 -4.76 -9.80 -11.16
C LEU A 626 -5.12 -11.16 -11.79
N ALA A 627 -6.34 -11.31 -12.32
CA ALA A 627 -6.73 -12.50 -13.05
C ALA A 627 -5.89 -12.73 -14.31
N GLY A 628 -5.56 -11.66 -15.05
CA GLY A 628 -4.63 -11.70 -16.18
C GLY A 628 -3.24 -12.16 -15.77
N LYS A 629 -2.71 -11.65 -14.66
CA LYS A 629 -1.43 -12.08 -14.07
C LYS A 629 -1.46 -13.57 -13.68
N TYR A 630 -2.53 -14.04 -13.06
CA TYR A 630 -2.71 -15.47 -12.77
C TYR A 630 -2.77 -16.33 -14.04
N ALA A 631 -3.38 -15.84 -15.11
CA ALA A 631 -3.43 -16.57 -16.38
C ALA A 631 -2.03 -16.78 -16.98
N ILE A 632 -1.13 -15.80 -16.83
CA ILE A 632 0.28 -15.93 -17.23
C ILE A 632 0.97 -17.03 -16.43
N VAL A 633 0.84 -16.99 -15.09
CA VAL A 633 1.44 -18.01 -14.20
C VAL A 633 0.92 -19.40 -14.54
N ARG A 634 -0.39 -19.55 -14.70
CA ARG A 634 -1.03 -20.82 -15.05
C ARG A 634 -0.60 -21.34 -16.42
N ALA A 635 -0.31 -20.45 -17.38
CA ALA A 635 0.23 -20.86 -18.67
C ALA A 635 1.62 -21.49 -18.53
N PHE A 636 2.49 -20.97 -17.66
CA PHE A 636 3.75 -21.66 -17.32
C PHE A 636 3.49 -23.01 -16.62
N ASN A 637 2.55 -23.04 -15.67
CA ASN A 637 2.24 -24.26 -14.91
C ASN A 637 1.73 -25.40 -15.80
N GLN A 638 0.98 -25.11 -16.87
CA GLN A 638 0.54 -26.10 -17.85
C GLN A 638 1.70 -26.83 -18.55
N HIS A 639 2.89 -26.23 -18.57
CA HIS A 639 4.12 -26.81 -19.08
C HIS A 639 5.02 -27.41 -17.99
N GLY A 640 4.53 -27.55 -16.76
CA GLY A 640 5.31 -28.07 -15.62
C GLY A 640 6.40 -27.10 -15.14
N VAL A 641 6.23 -25.80 -15.42
CA VAL A 641 7.13 -24.73 -14.96
C VAL A 641 6.37 -23.90 -13.92
N ASP A 642 6.88 -23.89 -12.69
CA ASP A 642 6.38 -23.00 -11.65
C ASP A 642 6.96 -21.59 -11.83
N VAL A 643 6.27 -20.59 -11.29
CA VAL A 643 6.68 -19.18 -11.42
C VAL A 643 7.06 -18.63 -10.05
N THR A 644 8.21 -17.98 -10.02
CA THR A 644 8.62 -17.09 -8.93
C THR A 644 8.52 -15.65 -9.39
N SER A 645 8.35 -14.72 -8.46
CA SER A 645 8.27 -13.30 -8.80
C SER A 645 8.94 -12.45 -7.73
N GLU A 646 8.93 -11.14 -7.89
CA GLU A 646 9.79 -10.24 -7.15
C GLU A 646 9.27 -9.93 -5.74
N GLY A 647 8.02 -9.49 -5.59
CA GLY A 647 7.48 -9.03 -4.31
C GLY A 647 6.43 -9.97 -3.71
N PHE A 648 6.47 -10.24 -2.42
CA PHE A 648 5.43 -11.01 -1.74
C PHE A 648 4.16 -10.17 -1.57
N CYS A 649 3.02 -10.74 -1.94
CA CYS A 649 1.67 -10.21 -1.70
C CYS A 649 0.70 -11.37 -1.44
N ALA A 650 -0.29 -11.19 -0.57
CA ALA A 650 -1.23 -12.24 -0.19
C ALA A 650 -1.98 -12.90 -1.36
N PRO A 651 -2.46 -12.15 -2.39
CA PRO A 651 -3.15 -12.76 -3.52
C PRO A 651 -2.32 -13.78 -4.30
N VAL A 652 -0.97 -13.73 -4.25
CA VAL A 652 -0.15 -14.70 -5.00
C VAL A 652 0.12 -16.00 -4.25
N VAL A 653 -0.34 -16.12 -3.00
CA VAL A 653 -0.19 -17.34 -2.19
C VAL A 653 -0.97 -18.49 -2.83
N GLY A 654 -0.29 -19.61 -3.10
CA GLY A 654 -0.87 -20.76 -3.82
C GLY A 654 -0.95 -20.60 -5.33
N ILE A 655 -0.51 -19.45 -5.86
CA ILE A 655 -0.35 -19.21 -7.30
C ILE A 655 1.13 -19.25 -7.69
N LEU A 656 1.98 -18.58 -6.90
CA LEU A 656 3.44 -18.58 -7.10
C LEU A 656 4.14 -19.53 -6.14
N GLY A 657 5.30 -20.03 -6.56
CA GLY A 657 6.13 -20.85 -5.71
C GLY A 657 7.00 -20.08 -4.74
N HIS A 658 7.53 -18.92 -5.17
CA HIS A 658 8.43 -18.08 -4.36
C HIS A 658 8.36 -16.61 -4.74
N ALA A 659 8.48 -15.73 -3.75
CA ALA A 659 8.68 -14.29 -3.93
C ALA A 659 10.10 -13.87 -3.54
N TRP A 660 10.79 -13.07 -4.35
CA TRP A 660 12.17 -12.65 -4.07
C TRP A 660 12.28 -11.83 -2.79
N HIS A 661 11.28 -10.99 -2.52
CA HIS A 661 11.30 -9.99 -1.48
C HIS A 661 10.01 -9.98 -0.67
N LEU A 662 10.14 -10.10 0.65
CA LEU A 662 9.17 -9.53 1.57
C LEU A 662 9.60 -8.09 1.87
N MET A 663 9.18 -7.14 1.02
CA MET A 663 9.64 -5.75 1.09
C MET A 663 9.27 -5.06 2.41
N ARG A 664 10.21 -4.28 2.93
CA ARG A 664 10.06 -3.51 4.16
C ARG A 664 10.84 -2.22 4.03
N ARG A 665 10.37 -1.18 4.72
CA ARG A 665 11.08 0.07 4.96
C ARG A 665 11.09 0.40 6.45
N GLY A 666 12.01 1.28 6.83
CA GLY A 666 12.24 1.68 8.22
C GLY A 666 11.32 2.81 8.71
N ASP A 667 10.48 3.35 7.84
CA ASP A 667 9.53 4.41 8.17
C ASP A 667 8.41 3.91 9.08
N ALA A 668 8.00 4.79 9.99
CA ALA A 668 6.88 4.58 10.90
C ALA A 668 5.65 5.33 10.37
N LEU A 669 4.48 4.69 10.37
CA LEU A 669 3.23 5.36 10.00
C LEU A 669 2.47 5.91 11.19
N PHE A 670 2.56 5.23 12.34
CA PHE A 670 2.01 5.68 13.61
C PHE A 670 3.16 5.97 14.60
N ALA A 671 3.03 7.06 15.35
CA ALA A 671 4.04 7.44 16.33
C ALA A 671 4.18 6.36 17.42
N GLY A 672 5.41 5.93 17.72
CA GLY A 672 5.64 4.93 18.77
C GLY A 672 5.21 3.50 18.41
N GLU A 673 4.98 3.20 17.13
CA GLU A 673 4.74 1.82 16.69
C GLU A 673 5.98 0.93 16.87
N ALA A 674 5.75 -0.35 17.15
CA ALA A 674 6.78 -1.38 17.25
C ALA A 674 6.76 -2.31 16.04
N ARG A 675 7.92 -2.81 15.63
CA ARG A 675 8.01 -3.83 14.56
C ARG A 675 7.63 -5.20 15.12
N ILE A 676 6.78 -5.92 14.40
CA ILE A 676 6.41 -7.31 14.71
C ILE A 676 6.39 -8.12 13.40
N PRO A 677 6.60 -9.45 13.44
CA PRO A 677 6.55 -10.28 12.23
C PRO A 677 5.13 -10.73 11.90
N PHE A 678 4.21 -9.78 11.73
CA PHE A 678 2.79 -10.07 11.51
C PHE A 678 2.53 -10.90 10.24
N VAL A 679 3.05 -10.44 9.08
CA VAL A 679 2.89 -11.14 7.79
C VAL A 679 3.55 -12.53 7.84
N PRO A 680 4.78 -12.69 8.36
CA PRO A 680 5.35 -14.02 8.59
C PRO A 680 4.49 -14.93 9.47
N PHE A 681 3.92 -14.44 10.57
CA PHE A 681 3.06 -15.27 11.42
C PHE A 681 1.85 -15.83 10.65
N VAL A 682 1.33 -15.07 9.69
CA VAL A 682 0.23 -15.53 8.82
C VAL A 682 0.74 -16.51 7.75
N TYR A 683 1.81 -16.19 7.03
CA TYR A 683 2.16 -16.89 5.77
C TYR A 683 3.37 -17.82 5.81
N HIS A 684 4.22 -17.76 6.84
CA HIS A 684 5.43 -18.57 6.89
C HIS A 684 5.10 -20.07 6.85
N GLY A 685 5.74 -20.83 5.95
CA GLY A 685 5.43 -22.25 5.69
C GLY A 685 4.22 -22.50 4.77
N HIS A 686 3.39 -21.48 4.49
CA HIS A 686 2.34 -21.53 3.47
C HIS A 686 2.79 -20.91 2.14
N ALA A 687 3.72 -19.96 2.20
CA ALA A 687 4.39 -19.35 1.06
C ALA A 687 5.89 -19.24 1.33
N THR A 688 6.69 -19.10 0.27
CA THR A 688 8.12 -18.79 0.38
C THR A 688 8.39 -17.38 -0.12
N TYR A 689 9.24 -16.68 0.61
CA TYR A 689 9.65 -15.32 0.29
C TYR A 689 11.08 -15.07 0.78
N GLY A 690 11.88 -14.29 0.05
CA GLY A 690 13.20 -13.86 0.50
C GLY A 690 13.14 -12.66 1.45
N GLY A 691 14.31 -12.17 1.86
CA GLY A 691 14.45 -10.97 2.70
C GLY A 691 14.05 -9.68 1.98
N ALA A 692 13.97 -8.58 2.73
CA ALA A 692 13.88 -7.25 2.13
C ALA A 692 15.23 -6.87 1.48
N GLN A 693 15.36 -5.61 1.04
CA GLN A 693 16.63 -5.07 0.58
C GLN A 693 17.74 -5.24 1.64
N PRO A 694 19.03 -5.31 1.23
CA PRO A 694 20.15 -5.40 2.16
C PRO A 694 20.13 -4.23 3.15
N THR A 695 20.22 -4.53 4.44
CA THR A 695 20.36 -3.55 5.53
C THR A 695 21.59 -3.87 6.37
N ASP A 696 22.05 -2.92 7.19
CA ASP A 696 23.18 -3.13 8.11
C ASP A 696 22.90 -4.23 9.17
N ASP A 697 21.62 -4.60 9.40
CA ASP A 697 21.18 -5.65 10.33
C ASP A 697 20.43 -6.77 9.61
N GLU A 698 21.02 -7.28 8.52
CA GLU A 698 20.39 -8.34 7.72
C GLU A 698 20.11 -9.61 8.54
N LEU A 699 20.98 -9.96 9.50
CA LEU A 699 20.80 -11.10 10.38
C LEU A 699 19.61 -10.90 11.34
N GLY A 700 19.51 -9.75 12.00
CA GLY A 700 18.38 -9.43 12.88
C GLY A 700 17.05 -9.43 12.13
N GLU A 701 17.02 -8.89 10.92
CA GLU A 701 15.83 -8.93 10.06
C GLU A 701 15.44 -10.35 9.65
N ALA A 702 16.42 -11.18 9.27
CA ALA A 702 16.17 -12.58 8.92
C ALA A 702 15.63 -13.37 10.12
N LEU A 703 16.14 -13.12 11.34
CA LEU A 703 15.64 -13.71 12.58
C LEU A 703 14.21 -13.29 12.90
N LEU A 704 13.89 -11.99 12.73
CA LEU A 704 12.58 -11.45 13.06
C LEU A 704 11.51 -11.94 12.07
N TYR A 705 11.74 -11.79 10.77
CA TYR A 705 10.71 -12.00 9.75
C TYR A 705 10.75 -13.38 9.09
N GLY A 706 11.83 -14.13 9.24
CA GLY A 706 12.10 -15.35 8.48
C GLY A 706 12.30 -15.07 6.99
N ALA A 707 13.17 -15.81 6.32
CA ALA A 707 13.35 -15.68 4.87
C ALA A 707 13.81 -16.98 4.21
N THR A 708 13.33 -17.21 3.00
CA THR A 708 13.86 -18.22 2.09
C THR A 708 15.15 -17.76 1.39
N PHE A 709 15.93 -18.64 0.72
CA PHE A 709 17.28 -18.28 0.23
C PHE A 709 17.09 -17.32 -0.94
N SER A 710 17.46 -16.07 -0.71
CA SER A 710 17.44 -14.90 -1.60
C SER A 710 18.83 -14.33 -1.84
N ALA A 711 19.46 -14.43 -3.01
CA ALA A 711 20.75 -13.73 -3.23
C ALA A 711 21.01 -13.37 -4.69
N ASP A 712 21.77 -12.30 -4.90
CA ASP A 712 22.19 -11.84 -6.23
C ASP A 712 23.71 -11.95 -6.35
N PHE A 713 24.19 -12.63 -7.39
CA PHE A 713 25.60 -12.92 -7.60
C PHE A 713 26.11 -12.48 -8.97
N THR A 714 27.43 -12.37 -9.08
CA THR A 714 28.16 -12.17 -10.34
C THR A 714 29.31 -13.17 -10.42
N LYS A 715 29.98 -13.27 -11.58
CA LYS A 715 31.21 -14.08 -11.70
C LYS A 715 32.26 -13.76 -10.62
N SER A 716 32.26 -12.51 -10.14
CA SER A 716 33.23 -11.96 -9.20
C SER A 716 32.85 -12.21 -7.73
N THR A 717 31.70 -12.82 -7.44
CA THR A 717 31.27 -13.12 -6.06
C THR A 717 32.31 -14.01 -5.35
N PRO A 718 32.89 -13.54 -4.22
CA PRO A 718 33.87 -14.31 -3.46
C PRO A 718 33.28 -15.57 -2.84
N GLN A 719 34.12 -16.60 -2.68
CA GLN A 719 33.72 -17.86 -2.04
C GLN A 719 33.17 -17.65 -0.62
N ALA A 720 33.80 -16.77 0.18
CA ALA A 720 33.32 -16.45 1.52
C ALA A 720 31.88 -15.92 1.52
N ALA A 721 31.54 -15.04 0.58
CA ALA A 721 30.18 -14.52 0.47
C ALA A 721 29.15 -15.62 0.12
N LEU A 722 29.51 -16.58 -0.74
CA LEU A 722 28.66 -17.74 -1.05
C LEU A 722 28.43 -18.62 0.19
N THR A 723 29.50 -18.93 0.92
CA THR A 723 29.42 -19.79 2.12
C THR A 723 28.71 -19.09 3.27
N ASP A 724 28.99 -17.81 3.50
CA ASP A 724 28.35 -17.03 4.55
C ASP A 724 26.85 -16.99 4.27
N ARG A 725 26.43 -16.66 3.04
CA ARG A 725 25.01 -16.61 2.68
C ARG A 725 24.29 -17.95 2.89
N TYR A 726 24.95 -19.06 2.58
CA TYR A 726 24.37 -20.39 2.73
C TYR A 726 24.32 -20.86 4.19
N TYR A 727 25.47 -20.88 4.87
CA TYR A 727 25.59 -21.47 6.21
C TYR A 727 25.08 -20.58 7.32
N THR A 728 25.09 -19.25 7.16
CA THR A 728 24.37 -18.37 8.08
C THR A 728 22.87 -18.56 7.98
N ARG A 729 22.35 -19.14 6.89
CA ARG A 729 20.92 -19.31 6.64
C ARG A 729 20.39 -20.73 6.92
N GLU A 730 21.17 -21.78 6.65
CA GLU A 730 20.75 -23.17 6.93
C GLU A 730 20.42 -23.45 8.41
N GLY A 731 20.72 -22.55 9.36
CA GLY A 731 20.22 -22.64 10.73
C GLY A 731 18.76 -22.17 10.93
N TRP A 732 18.11 -21.62 9.90
CA TRP A 732 16.86 -20.85 10.03
C TRP A 732 15.80 -21.20 8.97
N GLU A 733 15.97 -22.33 8.27
CA GLU A 733 14.96 -22.85 7.35
C GLU A 733 13.84 -23.52 8.13
N TYR A 734 12.82 -22.72 8.42
CA TYR A 734 11.67 -23.07 9.23
C TYR A 734 10.63 -23.82 8.38
N THR A 735 10.58 -25.14 8.55
CA THR A 735 9.70 -26.03 7.77
C THR A 735 8.33 -26.24 8.41
N GLU A 736 8.22 -26.07 9.73
CA GLU A 736 6.95 -26.11 10.48
C GLU A 736 6.94 -25.06 11.60
N VAL A 737 5.96 -24.15 11.55
CA VAL A 737 5.75 -23.14 12.59
C VAL A 737 4.58 -23.57 13.48
N GLU A 738 4.86 -23.82 14.76
CA GLU A 738 3.83 -24.03 15.78
C GLU A 738 3.76 -22.79 16.68
N VAL A 739 2.64 -22.07 16.61
CA VAL A 739 2.40 -20.90 17.47
C VAL A 739 1.93 -21.41 18.83
N ARG A 740 2.82 -21.38 19.83
CA ARG A 740 2.48 -21.73 21.22
C ARG A 740 2.65 -20.52 22.15
N ARG A 741 1.68 -20.36 23.05
CA ARG A 741 1.80 -19.42 24.17
C ARG A 741 2.73 -20.04 25.23
N THR A 742 3.98 -19.60 25.30
CA THR A 742 4.91 -20.05 26.34
C THR A 742 4.59 -19.36 27.67
N SER A 743 4.34 -20.15 28.72
CA SER A 743 4.24 -19.65 30.09
C SER A 743 5.64 -19.25 30.62
N PRO A 744 5.77 -18.35 31.61
CA PRO A 744 7.07 -17.82 32.09
C PRO A 744 8.00 -18.82 32.82
N GLY A 745 7.89 -20.13 32.59
CA GLY A 745 8.39 -21.15 33.53
C GLY A 745 9.27 -22.27 32.99
N GLY A 746 9.69 -22.28 31.72
CA GLY A 746 10.50 -23.39 31.21
C GLY A 746 11.34 -23.00 30.01
N VAL A 747 12.67 -22.99 30.20
CA VAL A 747 13.74 -22.81 29.20
C VAL A 747 13.62 -21.53 28.36
N TRP A 748 14.29 -20.44 28.82
CA TRP A 748 14.74 -19.25 28.07
C TRP A 748 13.89 -18.76 26.88
N CYS A 749 12.57 -18.83 26.96
CA CYS A 749 11.67 -18.29 25.95
C CYS A 749 10.86 -17.16 26.58
N ALA A 750 10.89 -15.98 25.96
CA ALA A 750 9.99 -14.88 26.29
C ALA A 750 8.51 -15.33 26.14
N PRO A 751 7.54 -14.68 26.80
CA PRO A 751 6.13 -14.86 26.46
C PRO A 751 5.93 -14.58 24.95
N ASN A 752 5.16 -15.41 24.26
CA ASN A 752 4.86 -15.30 22.81
C ASN A 752 6.05 -15.64 21.88
N THR A 753 6.78 -16.70 22.21
CA THR A 753 7.88 -17.23 21.39
C THR A 753 7.35 -18.16 20.28
N LEU A 754 7.77 -17.92 19.05
CA LEU A 754 7.50 -18.81 17.91
C LEU A 754 8.43 -20.02 18.03
N LEU A 755 7.88 -21.21 18.26
CA LEU A 755 8.65 -22.45 18.25
C LEU A 755 8.62 -22.99 16.83
N CYS A 756 9.79 -23.05 16.19
CA CYS A 756 9.92 -23.64 14.87
C CYS A 756 10.81 -24.87 14.91
N THR A 757 10.34 -25.94 14.28
CA THR A 757 11.12 -27.17 14.12
C THR A 757 11.77 -27.19 12.74
N GLN A 758 13.09 -27.26 12.72
CA GLN A 758 13.88 -27.52 11.53
C GLN A 758 14.40 -28.96 11.58
N ARG A 759 14.01 -29.83 10.63
CA ARG A 759 14.56 -31.19 10.43
C ARG A 759 14.96 -31.92 11.74
N ARG A 760 14.02 -32.02 12.70
CA ARG A 760 14.18 -32.68 14.03
C ARG A 760 15.02 -31.94 15.09
N ARG A 761 15.23 -30.63 14.96
CA ARG A 761 15.70 -29.73 16.02
C ARG A 761 14.69 -28.60 16.24
N THR A 762 14.27 -28.40 17.48
CA THR A 762 13.37 -27.31 17.88
C THR A 762 14.22 -26.08 18.17
N CYS A 763 14.02 -24.99 17.43
CA CYS A 763 14.59 -23.68 17.74
C CYS A 763 13.47 -22.74 18.23
N ALA A 764 13.74 -22.02 19.31
CA ALA A 764 12.86 -21.00 19.86
C ALA A 764 13.24 -19.64 19.28
N ILE A 765 12.30 -18.96 18.62
CA ILE A 765 12.43 -17.53 18.31
C ILE A 765 11.93 -16.78 19.55
N ALA A 766 12.84 -16.46 20.45
CA ALA A 766 12.56 -15.49 21.50
C ALA A 766 12.27 -14.14 20.85
N SER A 767 11.17 -13.49 21.25
CA SER A 767 11.00 -12.06 21.06
C SER A 767 12.19 -11.35 21.71
N VAL A 768 13.18 -10.93 20.92
CA VAL A 768 14.31 -10.14 21.41
C VAL A 768 13.95 -8.66 21.37
N TYR A 769 12.96 -8.23 22.13
CA TYR A 769 12.80 -6.81 22.48
C TYR A 769 12.16 -6.68 23.87
N SER A 770 13.00 -6.38 24.85
CA SER A 770 12.64 -5.71 26.10
C SER A 770 12.76 -4.20 25.94
#